data_AF-A0A954M2A0-F1
#
_entry.id   AF-A0A954M2A0-F1
#
_cell.length_a   1.000
_cell.length_b   1.000
_cell.length_c   1.000
_cell.angle_alpha   90.00
_cell.angle_beta   90.00
_cell.angle_gamma   90.00
#
_symmetry.space_group_name_H-M   'P 1'
#
loop_
_entity.id
_entity.type
_entity.pdbx_description
1 polymer ?
#
loop_
_entity_poly.entity_id
_entity_poly.type
_entity_poly.pdbx_seq_one_letter_code
_entity_poly.pdbx_strand_id
1 'polypeptide(L)'
;MTTAQWLTALGVMLAGGICARAEPILEWRFDGAASAGQWVGEPATVDEGPSPPKYPGFEGGNRSMSFTGHLGAILVKDHERGGFANIRFGQGETFGFESWVKFRAINKGEVAYVVGKGRHIKDGEDFPETNQNYAVRFQGTGSGAQFGLLFTSQHPETGQRAWHRWWSDATVPATGWHHVALEYTFGQSDSLRAYIDGQLVTGTWSESGATDLPPVQDADDLVIGTGYARSEGSSFRGWLDNLAIYRSGFDPQEIAQRYQYVPPPPAVTPEMIPPGKVLVQISEDGVPEANSWPDEPVVTESYEEELFGLFEVPHKYVSTGVRGDRANPAHLRASAMVKIPPGKHRLLLRGRGTSRLFIDGEKILETAPRTTDNSGHTPLAVQDQYLDLGPDFRFAPPGNRETWCEFESSGAEHFVILETMLGNMVGKNKQRPELGETVVAISLAGSESWSLLSPGDRQVAYTDAGWAAYEAERRERLDDVNARARAACRAAHDDYWAKRRRVAEEWLAAVDAVAVPSLPTGYPAHNEIDHFIAARIAAVATEVGESSQSAVDYHRDIQPILETHCYDCHQGGKAKGGLQLDDRASLLRGGESEEPAVVPGQADHGTLLQRITSDDEATIMPPKGERLSAAEVGLLSRWIADGAHWPQFNVSNLDLNPLCDDLTFLRRVTLDTVGVTPTEAEIAAFQQDDPARRRDNAINRLLADSRWADHWMGYWLDVLAENPNMINPTLNNTGPFRWWLYESLVDNKPADLFVTELIRMEGSERFGGPAGFATASQNDLPMAAKGIIVSSAFLGVEMKCARCHDAPAHVSKQEDLLQLAAMLEQGPIKLPESSSVPNDRLHQTGRKALIEVSLQPGVEVQPEWPFARFCDEAVGDQLAEHPESDRDRLAALITAPHNERFAQVMVNRIWTRLIGRGIVEHVSDWEKSGPSHPELLRWLGQRFVASGYDVKAITRLILSSHAYQRTTDMSLAETSPLYVSPAPRRLTAEQIVDSVFHATGTPFDLEEVSLDVDSVREFKNAITLGKPRRCWMLASTSNERDRPSLSLPRITAVASVLTAYGWEGARQAPRSERETEPNILQPAIYANGVMSTWLTRLSDRHGMTLLALEDQPVEQLIDRTFLRLLTRLPTPEEQARYVALLADGYDSRVIPESERIPPEPPKHEPVRYVSWSNHVDGPANTLALEKEAAARRGDPPTSALQNDWRLRMEDFVWAVLNAPEWIYTP
;
A
#
# COMPACT_ATOMS: atom_id res chain seq x y z
N MET A 1 54.47 -15.68 36.23
CA MET A 1 55.89 -15.29 36.37
C MET A 1 56.78 -16.36 35.78
N THR A 2 57.82 -15.94 35.06
CA THR A 2 59.14 -16.59 34.88
C THR A 2 59.29 -17.86 34.03
N THR A 3 60.55 -18.03 33.55
CA THR A 3 61.21 -19.24 32.99
C THR A 3 61.02 -19.63 31.50
N ALA A 4 60.58 -18.73 30.63
CA ALA A 4 60.56 -19.01 29.16
C ALA A 4 61.42 -18.07 28.28
N GLN A 5 62.13 -17.10 28.87
CA GLN A 5 62.94 -16.11 28.13
C GLN A 5 64.44 -16.45 28.04
N TRP A 6 64.87 -17.64 28.45
CA TRP A 6 66.29 -18.04 28.45
C TRP A 6 66.64 -19.22 27.52
N LEU A 7 65.67 -19.79 26.79
CA LEU A 7 65.92 -20.90 25.85
C LEU A 7 65.96 -20.49 24.37
N THR A 8 65.80 -19.21 24.05
CA THR A 8 65.75 -18.71 22.65
C THR A 8 67.10 -18.32 22.07
N ALA A 9 68.21 -18.43 22.83
CA ALA A 9 69.53 -17.92 22.41
C ALA A 9 70.59 -18.99 22.08
N LEU A 10 70.27 -20.30 22.09
CA LEU A 10 71.25 -21.36 21.84
C LEU A 10 70.76 -22.54 20.98
N GLY A 11 69.78 -22.30 20.12
CA GLY A 11 69.36 -23.21 19.04
C GLY A 11 69.64 -22.68 17.63
N VAL A 12 70.31 -21.53 17.52
CA VAL A 12 70.74 -20.95 16.24
C VAL A 12 72.16 -21.44 15.95
N MET A 13 72.26 -22.65 15.42
CA MET A 13 73.34 -23.17 14.55
C MET A 13 73.20 -24.69 14.47
N LEU A 14 72.23 -25.16 13.67
CA LEU A 14 72.28 -26.44 12.91
C LEU A 14 70.93 -26.65 12.19
N ALA A 15 70.71 -25.88 11.13
CA ALA A 15 69.92 -26.23 9.94
C ALA A 15 69.97 -25.02 8.99
N GLY A 16 71.16 -24.76 8.46
CA GLY A 16 71.29 -23.93 7.28
C GLY A 16 70.62 -24.66 6.12
N GLY A 17 69.44 -24.18 5.75
CA GLY A 17 68.70 -24.57 4.57
C GLY A 17 67.70 -23.46 4.29
N ILE A 18 68.17 -22.35 3.71
CA ILE A 18 67.30 -21.43 3.00
C ILE A 18 66.73 -22.27 1.85
N CYS A 19 65.52 -22.82 2.01
CA CYS A 19 64.76 -23.29 0.86
C CYS A 19 64.50 -22.04 0.02
N ALA A 20 65.17 -21.94 -1.12
CA ALA A 20 64.85 -20.93 -2.11
C ALA A 20 63.34 -21.02 -2.40
N ARG A 21 62.67 -19.86 -2.37
CA ARG A 21 61.27 -19.73 -2.77
C ARG A 21 61.08 -20.40 -4.13
N ALA A 22 60.05 -21.22 -4.30
CA ALA A 22 59.76 -21.80 -5.61
C ALA A 22 59.49 -20.65 -6.59
N GLU A 23 60.36 -20.44 -7.58
CA GLU A 23 60.14 -19.42 -8.60
C GLU A 23 59.14 -19.96 -9.65
N PRO A 24 58.09 -19.20 -10.00
CA PRO A 24 57.15 -19.63 -11.02
C PRO A 24 57.83 -19.68 -12.39
N ILE A 25 57.52 -20.71 -13.18
CA ILE A 25 57.94 -20.77 -14.59
C ILE A 25 57.08 -19.85 -15.47
N LEU A 26 55.88 -19.52 -14.99
CA LEU A 26 54.93 -18.58 -15.58
C LEU A 26 54.10 -17.91 -14.49
N GLU A 27 53.92 -16.59 -14.59
CA GLU A 27 53.14 -15.79 -13.64
C GLU A 27 52.37 -14.69 -14.38
N TRP A 28 51.13 -14.46 -13.95
CA TRP A 28 50.25 -13.38 -14.39
C TRP A 28 49.68 -12.64 -13.18
N ARG A 29 50.22 -11.43 -12.93
CA ARG A 29 49.77 -10.52 -11.86
C ARG A 29 48.78 -9.46 -12.31
N PHE A 30 48.66 -9.26 -13.64
CA PHE A 30 47.74 -8.29 -14.26
C PHE A 30 47.86 -6.83 -13.76
N ASP A 31 49.00 -6.47 -13.16
CA ASP A 31 49.36 -5.17 -12.61
C ASP A 31 50.01 -4.21 -13.64
N GLY A 32 50.07 -4.64 -14.91
CA GLY A 32 50.71 -3.90 -16.00
C GLY A 32 52.14 -4.37 -16.33
N ALA A 33 52.70 -5.31 -15.58
CA ALA A 33 53.95 -5.98 -15.96
C ALA A 33 53.75 -6.91 -17.17
N ALA A 34 54.76 -6.99 -18.04
CA ALA A 34 54.73 -7.85 -19.22
C ALA A 34 54.63 -9.33 -18.81
N SER A 35 53.45 -9.94 -19.03
CA SER A 35 53.19 -11.35 -18.75
C SER A 35 53.27 -12.19 -20.04
N ALA A 36 53.41 -13.50 -19.89
CA ALA A 36 53.52 -14.40 -21.04
C ALA A 36 52.22 -14.58 -21.82
N GLY A 37 52.33 -14.70 -23.14
CA GLY A 37 51.22 -15.04 -24.03
C GLY A 37 50.57 -13.83 -24.70
N GLN A 38 49.67 -14.10 -25.63
CA GLN A 38 48.92 -13.10 -26.40
C GLN A 38 47.44 -13.31 -26.20
N TRP A 39 46.71 -12.19 -26.12
CA TRP A 39 45.26 -12.24 -26.07
C TRP A 39 44.66 -12.68 -27.41
N VAL A 40 43.66 -13.55 -27.36
CA VAL A 40 42.91 -14.01 -28.53
C VAL A 40 41.41 -13.86 -28.30
N GLY A 41 40.71 -13.16 -29.21
CA GLY A 41 39.29 -12.81 -29.08
C GLY A 41 39.07 -11.43 -28.44
N GLU A 42 37.92 -11.23 -27.80
CA GLU A 42 37.57 -9.95 -27.15
C GLU A 42 38.45 -9.71 -25.91
N PRO A 43 39.17 -8.58 -25.83
CA PRO A 43 40.07 -8.27 -24.72
C PRO A 43 39.34 -8.24 -23.38
N ALA A 44 39.88 -8.95 -22.39
CA ALA A 44 39.47 -8.84 -20.99
C ALA A 44 39.66 -7.43 -20.43
N THR A 45 38.87 -7.06 -19.43
CA THR A 45 39.04 -5.80 -18.70
C THR A 45 39.92 -6.02 -17.47
N VAL A 46 40.83 -5.07 -17.24
CA VAL A 46 41.58 -5.00 -15.98
C VAL A 46 40.70 -4.32 -14.95
N ASP A 47 40.33 -5.06 -13.91
CA ASP A 47 39.45 -4.62 -12.84
C ASP A 47 40.22 -4.58 -11.49
N GLU A 48 39.54 -4.21 -10.41
CA GLU A 48 40.13 -4.24 -9.07
C GLU A 48 40.34 -5.69 -8.59
N GLY A 49 41.54 -5.96 -8.09
CA GLY A 49 41.90 -7.23 -7.47
C GLY A 49 41.59 -7.27 -5.96
N PRO A 50 41.88 -8.39 -5.29
CA PRO A 50 41.87 -8.44 -3.82
C PRO A 50 42.80 -7.37 -3.25
N SER A 51 42.33 -6.60 -2.26
CA SER A 51 43.05 -5.45 -1.72
C SER A 51 42.77 -5.22 -0.21
N PRO A 52 43.65 -4.51 0.52
CA PRO A 52 43.42 -4.13 1.91
C PRO A 52 42.23 -3.17 2.09
N PRO A 53 41.55 -3.18 3.26
CA PRO A 53 41.85 -3.99 4.43
C PRO A 53 41.35 -5.45 4.31
N LYS A 54 40.48 -5.76 3.35
CA LYS A 54 39.83 -7.07 3.22
C LYS A 54 40.81 -8.20 2.94
N TYR A 55 41.81 -7.97 2.11
CA TYR A 55 42.87 -8.93 1.81
C TYR A 55 44.23 -8.29 2.15
N PRO A 56 44.65 -8.32 3.43
CA PRO A 56 45.85 -7.60 3.88
C PRO A 56 47.16 -8.12 3.27
N GLY A 57 47.14 -9.30 2.62
CA GLY A 57 48.28 -9.84 1.87
C GLY A 57 48.58 -9.14 0.54
N PHE A 58 47.73 -8.21 0.09
CA PHE A 58 47.90 -7.47 -1.15
C PHE A 58 48.30 -6.01 -0.93
N GLU A 59 48.93 -5.39 -1.93
CA GLU A 59 49.16 -3.95 -1.94
C GLU A 59 47.87 -3.18 -2.31
N GLY A 60 47.76 -1.93 -1.87
CA GLY A 60 46.64 -1.06 -2.25
C GLY A 60 46.63 -0.79 -3.76
N GLY A 61 45.46 -0.90 -4.40
CA GLY A 61 45.32 -0.70 -5.85
C GLY A 61 45.69 -1.92 -6.71
N ASN A 62 45.78 -3.10 -6.11
CA ASN A 62 45.97 -4.38 -6.81
C ASN A 62 44.96 -4.57 -7.95
N ARG A 63 45.39 -5.22 -9.04
CA ARG A 63 44.62 -5.37 -10.28
C ARG A 63 44.35 -6.84 -10.57
N SER A 64 43.24 -7.11 -11.23
CA SER A 64 42.89 -8.45 -11.69
C SER A 64 42.40 -8.45 -13.13
N MET A 65 42.28 -9.63 -13.74
CA MET A 65 41.80 -9.77 -15.12
C MET A 65 40.43 -10.44 -15.16
N SER A 66 39.48 -9.80 -15.87
CA SER A 66 38.11 -10.31 -16.01
C SER A 66 37.94 -11.21 -17.26
N PHE A 67 37.39 -12.40 -17.09
CA PHE A 67 37.08 -13.32 -18.18
C PHE A 67 35.56 -13.42 -18.34
N THR A 68 35.07 -13.15 -19.55
CA THR A 68 33.64 -13.13 -19.90
C THR A 68 33.14 -14.47 -20.47
N GLY A 69 33.91 -15.54 -20.31
CA GLY A 69 33.62 -16.85 -20.91
C GLY A 69 34.36 -17.04 -22.24
N HIS A 70 33.67 -17.57 -23.24
CA HIS A 70 34.31 -18.05 -24.48
C HIS A 70 34.88 -16.95 -25.40
N LEU A 71 34.53 -15.69 -25.15
CA LEU A 71 34.81 -14.55 -26.02
C LEU A 71 36.30 -14.16 -26.06
N GLY A 72 37.06 -14.43 -24.99
CA GLY A 72 38.49 -14.08 -24.93
C GLY A 72 39.32 -15.02 -24.05
N ALA A 73 40.59 -15.21 -24.42
CA ALA A 73 41.52 -16.08 -23.72
C ALA A 73 42.97 -15.61 -23.91
N ILE A 74 43.89 -16.11 -23.05
CA ILE A 74 45.35 -15.90 -23.22
C ILE A 74 45.94 -17.18 -23.83
N LEU A 75 46.64 -17.02 -24.95
CA LEU A 75 47.37 -18.10 -25.61
C LEU A 75 48.87 -17.96 -25.37
N VAL A 76 49.50 -18.99 -24.81
CA VAL A 76 50.95 -19.03 -24.54
C VAL A 76 51.59 -20.06 -25.45
N LYS A 77 52.43 -19.58 -26.38
CA LYS A 77 53.11 -20.44 -27.36
C LYS A 77 54.15 -21.36 -26.69
N ASP A 78 53.99 -22.67 -26.86
CA ASP A 78 54.87 -23.67 -26.22
C ASP A 78 56.22 -23.82 -26.94
N HIS A 79 56.22 -23.80 -28.27
CA HIS A 79 57.42 -23.99 -29.11
C HIS A 79 58.46 -22.86 -28.98
N GLU A 80 58.09 -21.71 -28.42
CA GLU A 80 58.97 -20.57 -28.18
C GLU A 80 59.77 -20.71 -26.87
N ARG A 81 59.61 -21.82 -26.15
CA ARG A 81 60.16 -22.03 -24.81
C ARG A 81 61.03 -23.29 -24.73
N GLY A 82 62.28 -23.15 -24.27
CA GLY A 82 63.22 -24.25 -24.04
C GLY A 82 63.90 -24.17 -22.67
N GLY A 83 64.44 -25.29 -22.17
CA GLY A 83 65.06 -25.36 -20.84
C GLY A 83 64.05 -25.43 -19.69
N PHE A 84 64.40 -24.88 -18.51
CA PHE A 84 63.57 -24.93 -17.28
C PHE A 84 62.23 -24.16 -17.39
N ALA A 85 62.04 -23.36 -18.45
CA ALA A 85 60.85 -22.55 -18.72
C ALA A 85 59.84 -23.22 -19.66
N ASN A 86 60.05 -24.49 -20.05
CA ASN A 86 59.07 -25.24 -20.82
C ASN A 86 57.84 -25.56 -19.94
N ILE A 87 56.66 -25.63 -20.57
CA ILE A 87 55.38 -25.85 -19.88
C ILE A 87 54.84 -27.27 -20.07
N ARG A 88 55.70 -28.20 -20.51
CA ARG A 88 55.40 -29.63 -20.71
C ARG A 88 55.87 -30.44 -19.51
N PHE A 89 54.97 -31.13 -18.83
CA PHE A 89 55.34 -31.94 -17.66
C PHE A 89 55.42 -33.41 -18.02
N GLY A 90 56.45 -34.10 -17.56
CA GLY A 90 56.73 -35.51 -17.83
C GLY A 90 56.83 -36.37 -16.57
N GLN A 91 57.29 -37.61 -16.75
CA GLN A 91 57.42 -38.54 -15.65
C GLN A 91 58.40 -38.02 -14.60
N GLY A 92 57.98 -38.02 -13.33
CA GLY A 92 58.76 -37.53 -12.20
C GLY A 92 58.79 -36.00 -12.06
N GLU A 93 58.13 -35.25 -12.94
CA GLU A 93 58.06 -33.80 -12.84
C GLU A 93 56.82 -33.35 -12.07
N THR A 94 57.01 -32.38 -11.18
CA THR A 94 55.92 -31.79 -10.39
C THR A 94 55.29 -30.61 -11.12
N PHE A 95 53.97 -30.67 -11.34
CA PHE A 95 53.15 -29.56 -11.78
C PHE A 95 52.55 -28.87 -10.56
N GLY A 96 52.99 -27.65 -10.27
CA GLY A 96 52.36 -26.76 -9.31
C GLY A 96 51.54 -25.69 -10.02
N PHE A 97 50.35 -25.39 -9.50
CA PHE A 97 49.48 -24.31 -9.99
C PHE A 97 48.91 -23.55 -8.80
N GLU A 98 48.87 -22.23 -8.86
CA GLU A 98 48.06 -21.41 -7.96
C GLU A 98 47.39 -20.26 -8.69
N SER A 99 46.28 -19.76 -8.14
CA SER A 99 45.60 -18.56 -8.62
C SER A 99 44.69 -18.00 -7.53
N TRP A 100 44.50 -16.69 -7.54
CA TRP A 100 43.32 -16.07 -6.96
C TRP A 100 42.18 -16.07 -7.95
N VAL A 101 40.98 -16.45 -7.49
CA VAL A 101 39.80 -16.63 -8.32
C VAL A 101 38.59 -15.95 -7.68
N LYS A 102 37.77 -15.30 -8.50
CA LYS A 102 36.44 -14.80 -8.11
C LYS A 102 35.44 -15.14 -9.20
N PHE A 103 34.36 -15.82 -8.86
CA PHE A 103 33.35 -16.18 -9.86
C PHE A 103 32.43 -15.00 -10.18
N ARG A 104 32.09 -14.85 -11.46
CA ARG A 104 30.95 -14.04 -11.89
C ARG A 104 29.70 -14.90 -11.97
N ALA A 105 29.83 -16.10 -12.53
CA ALA A 105 28.77 -17.11 -12.60
C ALA A 105 29.39 -18.50 -12.84
N ILE A 106 28.85 -19.53 -12.17
CA ILE A 106 29.13 -20.93 -12.47
C ILE A 106 27.92 -21.79 -12.09
N ASN A 107 27.27 -22.40 -13.07
CA ASN A 107 26.03 -23.15 -12.85
C ASN A 107 26.31 -24.56 -12.31
N LYS A 108 25.35 -25.16 -11.59
CA LYS A 108 25.46 -26.54 -11.12
C LYS A 108 25.71 -27.49 -12.31
N GLY A 109 26.80 -28.26 -12.24
CA GLY A 109 27.25 -29.19 -13.28
C GLY A 109 28.09 -28.58 -14.41
N GLU A 110 28.20 -27.26 -14.49
CA GLU A 110 29.06 -26.56 -15.47
C GLU A 110 30.54 -26.80 -15.17
N VAL A 111 31.38 -27.02 -16.19
CA VAL A 111 32.82 -27.31 -16.02
C VAL A 111 33.67 -26.26 -16.73
N ALA A 112 34.24 -25.31 -15.99
CA ALA A 112 35.01 -24.19 -16.55
C ALA A 112 36.52 -24.42 -16.49
N TYR A 113 37.25 -24.14 -17.58
CA TYR A 113 38.71 -24.21 -17.61
C TYR A 113 39.35 -22.90 -17.12
N VAL A 114 40.27 -23.01 -16.16
CA VAL A 114 41.15 -21.91 -15.76
C VAL A 114 42.41 -21.91 -16.62
N VAL A 115 43.06 -23.07 -16.71
CA VAL A 115 44.16 -23.33 -17.65
C VAL A 115 44.01 -24.70 -18.30
N GLY A 116 44.40 -24.81 -19.57
CA GLY A 116 44.40 -26.06 -20.31
C GLY A 116 45.54 -26.14 -21.31
N LYS A 117 46.27 -27.26 -21.30
CA LYS A 117 47.33 -27.58 -22.26
C LYS A 117 47.11 -28.95 -22.88
N GLY A 118 47.14 -29.00 -24.21
CA GLY A 118 46.73 -30.14 -25.03
C GLY A 118 45.30 -30.00 -25.54
N ARG A 119 44.94 -30.76 -26.58
CA ARG A 119 43.69 -30.72 -27.37
C ARG A 119 43.61 -29.55 -28.35
N HIS A 120 44.74 -29.06 -28.85
CA HIS A 120 44.74 -28.02 -29.87
C HIS A 120 44.37 -28.59 -31.25
N ILE A 121 43.71 -27.79 -32.09
CA ILE A 121 43.54 -28.07 -33.51
C ILE A 121 44.64 -27.29 -34.24
N LYS A 122 45.72 -27.96 -34.66
CA LYS A 122 46.81 -27.31 -35.39
C LYS A 122 46.74 -27.68 -36.87
N ASP A 123 46.63 -26.68 -37.74
CA ASP A 123 46.90 -26.79 -39.18
C ASP A 123 46.26 -27.98 -39.92
N GLY A 124 45.04 -28.40 -39.53
CA GLY A 124 44.29 -29.46 -40.20
C GLY A 124 44.58 -30.90 -39.75
N GLU A 125 45.39 -31.11 -38.69
CA GLU A 125 45.50 -32.39 -37.99
C GLU A 125 44.73 -32.34 -36.66
N ASP A 126 43.64 -33.11 -36.56
CA ASP A 126 42.87 -33.26 -35.32
C ASP A 126 43.65 -34.16 -34.35
N PHE A 127 44.25 -33.57 -33.32
CA PHE A 127 44.69 -34.36 -32.17
C PHE A 127 43.45 -34.98 -31.49
N PRO A 128 43.50 -36.27 -31.12
CA PRO A 128 42.35 -36.92 -30.50
C PRO A 128 42.01 -36.24 -29.17
N GLU A 129 40.74 -36.32 -28.75
CA GLU A 129 40.29 -35.79 -27.46
C GLU A 129 41.17 -36.25 -26.29
N THR A 130 41.79 -37.42 -26.37
CA THR A 130 42.71 -37.98 -25.38
C THR A 130 44.11 -37.34 -25.39
N ASN A 131 44.29 -36.18 -26.02
CA ASN A 131 45.53 -35.43 -26.07
C ASN A 131 45.57 -34.29 -25.03
N GLN A 132 45.35 -34.59 -23.74
CA GLN A 132 45.42 -33.58 -22.68
C GLN A 132 46.68 -33.78 -21.82
N ASN A 133 47.59 -32.81 -21.84
CA ASN A 133 48.76 -32.83 -20.95
C ASN A 133 48.34 -32.52 -19.51
N TYR A 134 47.68 -31.39 -19.29
CA TYR A 134 46.99 -31.07 -18.04
C TYR A 134 45.94 -29.99 -18.26
N ALA A 135 44.95 -29.94 -17.37
CA ALA A 135 44.01 -28.84 -17.25
C ALA A 135 43.61 -28.65 -15.79
N VAL A 136 43.53 -27.40 -15.37
CA VAL A 136 42.99 -27.00 -14.07
C VAL A 136 41.62 -26.35 -14.30
N ARG A 137 40.61 -26.87 -13.61
CA ARG A 137 39.20 -26.60 -13.91
C ARG A 137 38.36 -26.46 -12.66
N PHE A 138 37.17 -25.89 -12.82
CA PHE A 138 36.13 -25.80 -11.81
C PHE A 138 34.87 -26.53 -12.25
N GLN A 139 34.17 -27.19 -11.32
CA GLN A 139 32.85 -27.76 -11.56
C GLN A 139 31.82 -27.14 -10.61
N GLY A 140 30.78 -26.49 -11.15
CA GLY A 140 29.78 -25.80 -10.33
C GLY A 140 28.92 -26.75 -9.50
N THR A 141 28.67 -26.38 -8.25
CA THR A 141 27.84 -27.17 -7.30
C THR A 141 26.48 -26.52 -7.01
N GLY A 142 26.33 -25.24 -7.36
CA GLY A 142 25.17 -24.40 -7.05
C GLY A 142 25.44 -23.38 -5.94
N SER A 143 26.37 -23.65 -5.03
CA SER A 143 26.83 -22.73 -3.96
C SER A 143 28.29 -22.27 -4.14
N GLY A 144 28.94 -22.71 -5.22
CA GLY A 144 30.35 -22.48 -5.52
C GLY A 144 30.82 -23.46 -6.59
N ALA A 145 32.09 -23.84 -6.57
CA ALA A 145 32.64 -24.85 -7.46
C ALA A 145 33.69 -25.78 -6.83
N GLN A 146 33.70 -27.04 -7.23
CA GLN A 146 34.80 -27.97 -6.93
C GLN A 146 36.01 -27.62 -7.80
N PHE A 147 37.20 -27.66 -7.22
CA PHE A 147 38.47 -27.43 -7.88
C PHE A 147 39.04 -28.75 -8.40
N GLY A 148 39.61 -28.79 -9.60
CA GLY A 148 39.99 -30.07 -10.21
C GLY A 148 41.16 -30.04 -11.18
N LEU A 149 41.76 -31.21 -11.33
CA LEU A 149 42.86 -31.53 -12.25
C LEU A 149 42.39 -32.58 -13.26
N LEU A 150 42.76 -32.41 -14.53
CA LEU A 150 42.53 -33.38 -15.60
C LEU A 150 43.80 -33.58 -16.43
N PHE A 151 44.15 -34.83 -16.73
CA PHE A 151 45.13 -35.16 -17.76
C PHE A 151 44.84 -36.53 -18.39
N THR A 152 45.53 -36.85 -19.48
CA THR A 152 45.50 -38.17 -20.10
C THR A 152 46.88 -38.79 -20.03
N SER A 153 46.99 -40.08 -19.69
CA SER A 153 48.24 -40.84 -19.84
C SER A 153 48.16 -41.79 -21.04
N GLN A 154 49.30 -42.34 -21.46
CA GLN A 154 49.36 -43.37 -22.48
C GLN A 154 50.15 -44.57 -21.96
N HIS A 155 49.56 -45.77 -22.07
CA HIS A 155 50.22 -47.00 -21.66
C HIS A 155 51.42 -47.29 -22.60
N PRO A 156 52.63 -47.52 -22.06
CA PRO A 156 53.86 -47.58 -22.85
C PRO A 156 53.91 -48.78 -23.82
N GLU A 157 53.24 -49.90 -23.51
CA GLU A 157 53.27 -51.11 -24.33
C GLU A 157 52.10 -51.24 -25.32
N THR A 158 50.92 -50.72 -24.96
CA THR A 158 49.67 -50.93 -25.74
C THR A 158 49.27 -49.68 -26.52
N GLY A 159 49.86 -48.53 -26.21
CA GLY A 159 49.48 -47.24 -26.79
C GLY A 159 48.11 -46.74 -26.35
N GLN A 160 47.39 -47.49 -25.50
CA GLN A 160 46.05 -47.12 -25.02
C GLN A 160 46.12 -45.90 -24.10
N ARG A 161 45.25 -44.92 -24.34
CA ARG A 161 45.17 -43.69 -23.53
C ARG A 161 44.09 -43.80 -22.45
N ALA A 162 44.35 -43.22 -21.29
CA ALA A 162 43.48 -43.26 -20.12
C ALA A 162 43.31 -41.87 -19.50
N TRP A 163 42.08 -41.53 -19.12
CA TRP A 163 41.76 -40.25 -18.48
C TRP A 163 41.96 -40.32 -16.97
N HIS A 164 42.53 -39.27 -16.42
CA HIS A 164 42.74 -39.11 -14.99
C HIS A 164 42.13 -37.77 -14.57
N ARG A 165 41.05 -37.83 -13.80
CA ARG A 165 40.32 -36.64 -13.35
C ARG A 165 40.17 -36.67 -11.85
N TRP A 166 40.57 -35.58 -11.20
CA TRP A 166 40.40 -35.38 -9.77
C TRP A 166 39.53 -34.14 -9.51
N TRP A 167 38.65 -34.22 -8.52
CA TRP A 167 37.84 -33.12 -8.01
C TRP A 167 37.97 -33.01 -6.50
N SER A 168 38.10 -31.81 -5.97
CA SER A 168 38.09 -31.56 -4.54
C SER A 168 36.74 -31.91 -3.92
N ASP A 169 36.76 -32.49 -2.72
CA ASP A 169 35.53 -32.71 -1.94
C ASP A 169 34.99 -31.37 -1.39
N ALA A 170 35.90 -30.46 -1.06
CA ALA A 170 35.60 -29.08 -0.69
C ALA A 170 35.24 -28.23 -1.92
N THR A 171 34.44 -27.18 -1.69
CA THR A 171 33.95 -26.26 -2.72
C THR A 171 34.56 -24.87 -2.50
N VAL A 172 35.07 -24.25 -3.55
CA VAL A 172 35.42 -22.82 -3.57
C VAL A 172 34.12 -22.02 -3.59
N PRO A 173 33.87 -21.11 -2.64
CA PRO A 173 32.63 -20.34 -2.57
C PRO A 173 32.37 -19.49 -3.82
N ALA A 174 31.09 -19.21 -4.09
CA ALA A 174 30.66 -18.46 -5.27
C ALA A 174 30.91 -16.93 -5.18
N THR A 175 31.07 -16.39 -3.97
CA THR A 175 31.24 -14.95 -3.71
C THR A 175 32.57 -14.68 -3.02
N GLY A 176 33.14 -13.49 -3.26
CA GLY A 176 34.46 -13.14 -2.74
C GLY A 176 35.63 -13.62 -3.61
N TRP A 177 36.83 -13.16 -3.26
CA TRP A 177 38.08 -13.66 -3.81
C TRP A 177 38.58 -14.85 -2.99
N HIS A 178 39.02 -15.91 -3.66
CA HIS A 178 39.53 -17.14 -3.06
C HIS A 178 40.90 -17.49 -3.63
N HIS A 179 41.76 -18.09 -2.82
CA HIS A 179 43.04 -18.62 -3.27
C HIS A 179 42.91 -20.12 -3.50
N VAL A 180 43.35 -20.60 -4.66
CA VAL A 180 43.42 -22.03 -4.97
C VAL A 180 44.83 -22.41 -5.36
N ALA A 181 45.29 -23.58 -4.92
CA ALA A 181 46.57 -24.13 -5.34
C ALA A 181 46.50 -25.66 -5.46
N LEU A 182 47.22 -26.27 -6.40
CA LEU A 182 47.42 -27.71 -6.45
C LEU A 182 48.82 -28.08 -6.95
N GLU A 183 49.36 -29.17 -6.43
CA GLU A 183 50.59 -29.79 -6.87
C GLU A 183 50.35 -31.26 -7.23
N TYR A 184 50.96 -31.74 -8.31
CA TYR A 184 50.94 -33.15 -8.68
C TYR A 184 52.25 -33.56 -9.34
N THR A 185 52.87 -34.65 -8.86
CA THR A 185 54.05 -35.23 -9.48
C THR A 185 53.62 -36.35 -10.41
N PHE A 186 53.75 -36.11 -11.72
CA PHE A 186 53.30 -37.06 -12.72
C PHE A 186 54.09 -38.37 -12.63
N GLY A 187 53.38 -39.48 -12.55
CA GLY A 187 53.97 -40.79 -12.32
C GLY A 187 54.09 -41.20 -10.85
N GLN A 188 53.53 -40.40 -9.92
CA GLN A 188 53.36 -40.74 -8.51
C GLN A 188 51.88 -40.57 -8.13
N SER A 189 51.13 -41.66 -8.11
CA SER A 189 49.67 -41.67 -7.92
C SER A 189 49.18 -41.03 -6.62
N ASP A 190 49.98 -41.00 -5.56
CA ASP A 190 49.66 -40.45 -4.24
C ASP A 190 50.18 -39.01 -4.01
N SER A 191 50.77 -38.38 -5.02
CA SER A 191 51.46 -37.09 -4.88
C SER A 191 50.58 -35.85 -4.96
N LEU A 192 49.28 -35.98 -5.26
CA LEU A 192 48.40 -34.83 -5.44
C LEU A 192 48.11 -34.16 -4.09
N ARG A 193 48.41 -32.86 -3.99
CA ARG A 193 47.92 -32.01 -2.89
C ARG A 193 47.21 -30.79 -3.48
N ALA A 194 46.07 -30.44 -2.91
CA ALA A 194 45.30 -29.28 -3.34
C ALA A 194 44.89 -28.45 -2.13
N TYR A 195 44.76 -27.15 -2.33
CA TYR A 195 44.49 -26.16 -1.31
C TYR A 195 43.40 -25.20 -1.77
N ILE A 196 42.48 -24.87 -0.86
CA ILE A 196 41.48 -23.83 -1.03
C ILE A 196 41.62 -22.89 0.18
N ASP A 197 41.80 -21.61 -0.08
CA ASP A 197 42.01 -20.55 0.93
C ASP A 197 43.12 -20.91 1.93
N GLY A 198 44.21 -21.47 1.42
CA GLY A 198 45.36 -21.89 2.22
C GLY A 198 45.19 -23.22 2.97
N GLN A 199 44.01 -23.84 2.94
CA GLN A 199 43.73 -25.11 3.62
C GLN A 199 43.88 -26.30 2.69
N LEU A 200 44.59 -27.35 3.15
CA LEU A 200 44.71 -28.61 2.40
C LEU A 200 43.34 -29.29 2.29
N VAL A 201 42.95 -29.67 1.07
CA VAL A 201 41.66 -30.34 0.79
C VAL A 201 41.86 -31.73 0.23
N THR A 202 40.94 -32.64 0.58
CA THR A 202 40.84 -33.97 -0.04
C THR A 202 40.03 -33.91 -1.33
N GLY A 203 40.04 -35.00 -2.09
CA GLY A 203 39.21 -35.11 -3.27
C GLY A 203 39.20 -36.50 -3.86
N THR A 204 38.34 -36.66 -4.87
CA THR A 204 38.00 -37.94 -5.44
C THR A 204 38.52 -38.05 -6.88
N TRP A 205 39.26 -39.12 -7.16
CA TRP A 205 39.62 -39.50 -8.53
C TRP A 205 38.45 -40.20 -9.24
N SER A 206 38.27 -39.89 -10.52
CA SER A 206 37.30 -40.49 -11.43
C SER A 206 37.96 -40.85 -12.76
N GLU A 207 37.19 -41.43 -13.69
CA GLU A 207 37.71 -42.04 -14.93
C GLU A 207 38.61 -43.25 -14.64
N SER A 208 39.89 -43.22 -15.01
CA SER A 208 40.83 -44.32 -14.75
C SER A 208 41.58 -44.21 -13.41
N GLY A 209 41.21 -43.26 -12.55
CA GLY A 209 41.78 -43.11 -11.20
C GLY A 209 43.12 -42.38 -11.16
N ALA A 210 43.80 -42.43 -10.02
CA ALA A 210 45.20 -42.00 -9.90
C ALA A 210 46.12 -42.95 -10.68
N THR A 211 47.27 -42.47 -11.16
CA THR A 211 48.16 -43.26 -12.03
C THR A 211 49.63 -43.00 -11.76
N ASP A 212 50.46 -44.01 -12.04
CA ASP A 212 51.93 -43.92 -12.05
C ASP A 212 52.48 -43.70 -13.48
N LEU A 213 51.60 -43.45 -14.45
CA LEU A 213 51.97 -43.08 -15.82
C LEU A 213 52.08 -41.55 -15.99
N PRO A 214 53.02 -41.06 -16.82
CA PRO A 214 53.11 -39.64 -17.16
C PRO A 214 51.95 -39.19 -18.06
N PRO A 215 51.70 -37.87 -18.15
CA PRO A 215 50.71 -37.33 -19.04
C PRO A 215 51.23 -37.43 -20.49
N VAL A 216 50.31 -37.48 -21.44
CA VAL A 216 50.64 -37.39 -22.86
C VAL A 216 51.32 -36.04 -23.09
N GLN A 217 52.49 -36.07 -23.74
CA GLN A 217 53.24 -34.86 -24.09
C GLN A 217 53.05 -34.53 -25.58
N ASP A 218 52.86 -33.25 -25.86
CA ASP A 218 52.80 -32.68 -27.20
C ASP A 218 53.47 -31.30 -27.24
N ALA A 219 53.35 -30.62 -28.38
CA ALA A 219 53.81 -29.25 -28.59
C ALA A 219 52.66 -28.23 -28.63
N ASP A 220 51.51 -28.54 -28.03
CA ASP A 220 50.35 -27.66 -28.02
C ASP A 220 50.58 -26.46 -27.12
N ASP A 221 49.91 -25.35 -27.42
CA ASP A 221 50.01 -24.13 -26.63
C ASP A 221 49.28 -24.29 -25.27
N LEU A 222 49.45 -23.35 -24.35
CA LEU A 222 48.65 -23.26 -23.14
C LEU A 222 47.57 -22.18 -23.32
N VAL A 223 46.34 -22.49 -22.93
CA VAL A 223 45.19 -21.57 -22.99
C VAL A 223 44.73 -21.25 -21.57
N ILE A 224 44.48 -19.97 -21.30
CA ILE A 224 43.97 -19.48 -20.01
C ILE A 224 42.59 -18.86 -20.19
N GLY A 225 41.68 -19.16 -19.27
CA GLY A 225 40.30 -18.66 -19.25
C GLY A 225 39.29 -19.52 -20.01
N THR A 226 39.76 -20.52 -20.76
CA THR A 226 38.90 -21.45 -21.51
C THR A 226 39.66 -22.73 -21.89
N GLY A 227 38.92 -23.73 -22.34
CA GLY A 227 39.48 -24.90 -23.03
C GLY A 227 39.60 -24.62 -24.53
N TYR A 228 40.33 -25.48 -25.25
CA TYR A 228 40.59 -25.27 -26.68
C TYR A 228 39.34 -25.19 -27.57
N ALA A 229 38.27 -25.90 -27.21
CA ALA A 229 37.00 -25.85 -27.93
C ALA A 229 36.29 -24.48 -27.82
N ARG A 230 36.71 -23.60 -26.91
CA ARG A 230 36.13 -22.28 -26.64
C ARG A 230 34.60 -22.30 -26.61
N SER A 231 34.01 -23.31 -25.97
CA SER A 231 32.56 -23.35 -25.81
C SER A 231 32.15 -22.59 -24.56
N GLU A 232 30.94 -22.01 -24.58
CA GLU A 232 30.42 -21.24 -23.46
C GLU A 232 30.43 -22.04 -22.15
N GLY A 233 29.94 -23.29 -22.18
CA GLY A 233 29.89 -24.17 -21.01
C GLY A 233 31.24 -24.77 -20.56
N SER A 234 32.34 -24.42 -21.23
CA SER A 234 33.70 -24.82 -20.83
C SER A 234 34.64 -23.65 -20.50
N SER A 235 34.11 -22.43 -20.50
CA SER A 235 34.92 -21.21 -20.34
C SER A 235 34.72 -20.58 -18.97
N PHE A 236 35.79 -20.04 -18.39
CA PHE A 236 35.75 -19.38 -17.09
C PHE A 236 35.05 -18.02 -17.18
N ARG A 237 34.11 -17.78 -16.27
CA ARG A 237 33.34 -16.54 -16.14
C ARG A 237 33.58 -15.95 -14.76
N GLY A 238 34.50 -15.01 -14.67
CA GLY A 238 34.97 -14.50 -13.39
C GLY A 238 36.22 -13.66 -13.53
N TRP A 239 36.95 -13.50 -12.43
CA TRP A 239 38.21 -12.78 -12.39
C TRP A 239 39.32 -13.71 -11.90
N LEU A 240 40.50 -13.54 -12.49
CA LEU A 240 41.74 -14.23 -12.08
C LEU A 240 42.78 -13.19 -11.69
N ASP A 241 43.57 -13.51 -10.66
CA ASP A 241 44.72 -12.74 -10.23
C ASP A 241 45.83 -13.66 -9.70
N ASN A 242 47.09 -13.21 -9.73
CA ASN A 242 48.27 -13.96 -9.30
C ASN A 242 48.26 -15.42 -9.77
N LEU A 243 47.92 -15.65 -11.04
CA LEU A 243 47.94 -16.99 -11.62
C LEU A 243 49.39 -17.39 -11.86
N ALA A 244 49.82 -18.55 -11.37
CA ALA A 244 51.19 -19.01 -11.54
C ALA A 244 51.29 -20.53 -11.74
N ILE A 245 52.30 -20.95 -12.51
CA ILE A 245 52.65 -22.35 -12.76
C ILE A 245 54.08 -22.59 -12.31
N TYR A 246 54.32 -23.71 -11.62
CA TYR A 246 55.59 -24.10 -11.00
C TYR A 246 56.04 -25.49 -11.44
N ARG A 247 57.35 -25.74 -11.35
CA ARG A 247 57.99 -27.07 -11.54
C ARG A 247 58.35 -27.77 -10.23
N SER A 248 57.89 -27.24 -9.11
CA SER A 248 58.12 -27.76 -7.77
C SER A 248 56.81 -27.72 -6.98
N GLY A 249 56.74 -28.53 -5.92
CA GLY A 249 55.66 -28.44 -4.96
C GLY A 249 55.74 -27.17 -4.09
N PHE A 250 54.70 -26.96 -3.32
CA PHE A 250 54.51 -25.87 -2.38
C PHE A 250 54.89 -26.28 -0.95
N ASP A 251 55.38 -25.31 -0.17
CA ASP A 251 55.42 -25.45 1.28
C ASP A 251 54.00 -25.20 1.85
N PRO A 252 53.39 -26.17 2.56
CA PRO A 252 52.07 -25.98 3.16
C PRO A 252 51.98 -24.75 4.08
N GLN A 253 53.07 -24.38 4.75
CA GLN A 253 53.09 -23.18 5.60
C GLN A 253 53.04 -21.89 4.78
N GLU A 254 53.66 -21.87 3.60
CA GLU A 254 53.61 -20.73 2.69
C GLU A 254 52.21 -20.58 2.09
N ILE A 255 51.59 -21.68 1.65
CA ILE A 255 50.23 -21.67 1.08
C ILE A 255 49.19 -21.24 2.12
N ALA A 256 49.31 -21.72 3.37
CA ALA A 256 48.42 -21.30 4.45
C ALA A 256 48.47 -19.79 4.72
N GLN A 257 49.58 -19.11 4.42
CA GLN A 257 49.73 -17.67 4.59
C GLN A 257 49.23 -16.85 3.39
N ARG A 258 48.97 -17.48 2.23
CA ARG A 258 48.54 -16.79 1.02
C ARG A 258 47.16 -16.16 1.21
N TYR A 259 46.22 -16.87 1.82
CA TYR A 259 44.88 -16.36 2.07
C TYR A 259 44.77 -15.69 3.44
N GLN A 260 44.66 -14.37 3.45
CA GLN A 260 44.31 -13.59 4.64
C GLN A 260 43.08 -12.76 4.30
N TYR A 261 42.03 -12.87 5.12
CA TYR A 261 40.76 -12.17 4.90
C TYR A 261 40.30 -11.47 6.19
N VAL A 262 39.95 -10.19 6.07
CA VAL A 262 39.34 -9.37 7.12
C VAL A 262 37.95 -8.96 6.66
N PRO A 263 36.87 -9.47 7.29
CA PRO A 263 35.52 -9.02 6.97
C PRO A 263 35.38 -7.50 7.22
N PRO A 264 34.73 -6.75 6.31
CA PRO A 264 34.46 -5.32 6.50
C PRO A 264 33.42 -5.10 7.63
N PRO A 265 33.54 -4.04 8.45
CA PRO A 265 32.51 -3.70 9.42
C PRO A 265 31.31 -2.90 8.83
N PRO A 266 30.19 -2.82 9.57
CA PRO A 266 30.00 -3.47 10.86
C PRO A 266 29.10 -4.69 10.70
N ALA A 267 29.71 -5.86 10.89
CA ALA A 267 29.01 -6.90 11.63
C ALA A 267 28.43 -6.25 12.90
N VAL A 268 27.14 -6.46 13.17
CA VAL A 268 26.55 -6.04 14.44
C VAL A 268 27.39 -6.64 15.56
N THR A 269 27.75 -5.82 16.55
CA THR A 269 28.56 -6.26 17.69
C THR A 269 27.71 -6.28 18.95
N PRO A 270 28.03 -7.11 19.96
CA PRO A 270 27.32 -7.13 21.23
C PRO A 270 27.19 -5.75 21.89
N GLU A 271 28.19 -4.87 21.70
CA GLU A 271 28.21 -3.51 22.26
C GLU A 271 27.14 -2.58 21.64
N MET A 272 26.66 -2.90 20.43
CA MET A 272 25.59 -2.15 19.76
C MET A 272 24.20 -2.52 20.28
N ILE A 273 24.08 -3.61 21.05
CA ILE A 273 22.79 -4.17 21.42
C ILE A 273 22.19 -3.44 22.62
N PRO A 274 20.96 -2.91 22.50
CA PRO A 274 20.25 -2.33 23.63
C PRO A 274 19.89 -3.42 24.67
N PRO A 275 20.15 -3.21 25.97
CA PRO A 275 19.84 -4.20 27.00
C PRO A 275 18.35 -4.59 27.02
N GLY A 276 18.06 -5.89 27.02
CA GLY A 276 16.69 -6.41 27.09
C GLY A 276 15.82 -6.11 25.87
N LYS A 277 16.43 -5.70 24.74
CA LYS A 277 15.73 -5.35 23.50
C LYS A 277 16.40 -6.03 22.30
N VAL A 278 15.62 -6.15 21.22
CA VAL A 278 16.09 -6.62 19.91
C VAL A 278 16.37 -5.38 19.06
N LEU A 279 17.62 -5.21 18.62
CA LEU A 279 17.96 -4.20 17.62
C LEU A 279 17.62 -4.76 16.24
N VAL A 280 16.68 -4.12 15.54
CA VAL A 280 16.33 -4.44 14.15
C VAL A 280 16.97 -3.41 13.23
N GLN A 281 17.69 -3.89 12.21
CA GLN A 281 18.39 -3.09 11.21
C GLN A 281 17.90 -3.51 9.82
N ILE A 282 17.55 -2.53 9.00
CA ILE A 282 17.18 -2.76 7.59
C ILE A 282 18.31 -2.20 6.73
N SER A 283 18.69 -2.97 5.71
CA SER A 283 19.66 -2.60 4.70
C SER A 283 19.00 -2.63 3.33
N GLU A 284 18.94 -1.46 2.71
CA GLU A 284 18.43 -1.29 1.34
C GLU A 284 19.58 -1.13 0.34
N ASP A 285 20.70 -0.57 0.79
CA ASP A 285 21.93 -0.42 0.01
C ASP A 285 22.90 -1.59 0.27
N GLY A 286 23.70 -1.95 -0.74
CA GLY A 286 24.61 -3.09 -0.66
C GLY A 286 23.92 -4.46 -0.75
N VAL A 287 22.63 -4.49 -1.10
CA VAL A 287 21.85 -5.71 -1.31
C VAL A 287 21.85 -6.11 -2.80
N PRO A 288 22.26 -7.33 -3.16
CA PRO A 288 22.21 -7.79 -4.55
C PRO A 288 20.78 -7.84 -5.11
N GLU A 289 20.61 -7.52 -6.39
CA GLU A 289 19.37 -7.81 -7.14
C GLU A 289 19.25 -9.31 -7.52
N ALA A 290 19.50 -10.18 -6.55
CA ALA A 290 19.47 -11.63 -6.67
C ALA A 290 19.06 -12.27 -5.34
N ASN A 291 18.72 -13.56 -5.35
CA ASN A 291 18.38 -14.31 -4.13
C ASN A 291 19.64 -14.78 -3.39
N SER A 292 20.53 -13.84 -3.09
CA SER A 292 21.81 -14.10 -2.43
C SER A 292 21.99 -13.15 -1.25
N TRP A 293 22.58 -13.64 -0.17
CA TRP A 293 22.92 -12.83 0.99
C TRP A 293 23.88 -11.69 0.60
N PRO A 294 23.70 -10.46 1.13
CA PRO A 294 24.60 -9.35 0.86
C PRO A 294 25.95 -9.55 1.54
N ASP A 295 27.03 -9.20 0.84
CA ASP A 295 28.40 -9.22 1.39
C ASP A 295 28.68 -7.99 2.29
N GLU A 296 28.18 -6.82 1.89
CA GLU A 296 28.34 -5.54 2.59
C GLU A 296 27.02 -4.75 2.67
N PRO A 297 26.01 -5.26 3.40
CA PRO A 297 24.76 -4.54 3.55
C PRO A 297 24.98 -3.24 4.34
N VAL A 298 24.52 -2.12 3.79
CA VAL A 298 24.57 -0.82 4.47
C VAL A 298 23.25 -0.61 5.19
N VAL A 299 23.31 -0.43 6.51
CA VAL A 299 22.13 -0.18 7.34
C VAL A 299 21.59 1.21 7.01
N THR A 300 20.37 1.25 6.44
CA THR A 300 19.67 2.48 6.08
C THR A 300 18.67 2.89 7.15
N GLU A 301 18.18 1.94 7.96
CA GLU A 301 17.19 2.18 8.99
C GLU A 301 17.42 1.23 10.19
N SER A 302 17.09 1.68 11.40
CA SER A 302 17.12 0.83 12.58
C SER A 302 16.00 1.19 13.55
N TYR A 303 15.44 0.18 14.21
CA TYR A 303 14.42 0.33 15.24
C TYR A 303 14.54 -0.80 16.26
N GLU A 304 13.90 -0.64 17.42
CA GLU A 304 13.95 -1.65 18.49
C GLU A 304 12.69 -2.51 18.48
N GLU A 305 12.81 -3.77 18.92
CA GLU A 305 11.70 -4.66 19.26
C GLU A 305 11.94 -5.33 20.61
N GLU A 306 10.92 -6.02 21.14
CA GLU A 306 11.04 -6.70 22.44
C GLU A 306 11.29 -8.21 22.33
N LEU A 307 10.97 -8.79 21.18
CA LEU A 307 10.92 -10.24 20.96
C LEU A 307 11.34 -10.52 19.52
N PHE A 308 11.87 -11.72 19.25
CA PHE A 308 12.12 -12.19 17.89
C PHE A 308 10.83 -12.67 17.21
N GLY A 309 9.85 -11.76 17.08
CA GLY A 309 8.60 -11.98 16.35
C GLY A 309 8.26 -10.78 15.49
N LEU A 310 8.54 -10.88 14.18
CA LEU A 310 8.39 -9.82 13.21
C LEU A 310 7.40 -10.24 12.13
N PHE A 311 6.37 -9.42 11.90
CA PHE A 311 5.36 -9.67 10.85
C PHE A 311 5.22 -8.55 9.83
N GLU A 312 5.72 -7.37 10.18
CA GLU A 312 5.67 -6.17 9.37
C GLU A 312 6.90 -5.32 9.68
N VAL A 313 7.42 -4.64 8.65
CA VAL A 313 8.46 -3.62 8.82
C VAL A 313 7.79 -2.26 8.89
N PRO A 314 8.37 -1.28 9.61
CA PRO A 314 7.92 0.11 9.52
C PRO A 314 7.77 0.54 8.05
N HIS A 315 6.87 1.48 7.76
CA HIS A 315 6.75 2.00 6.41
C HIS A 315 7.90 2.97 6.10
N LYS A 316 8.33 3.01 4.83
CA LYS A 316 9.29 4.01 4.37
C LYS A 316 8.54 5.28 3.99
N TYR A 317 9.08 6.43 4.36
CA TYR A 317 8.52 7.73 4.01
C TYR A 317 9.58 8.54 3.25
N VAL A 318 9.16 9.23 2.19
CA VAL A 318 10.02 10.21 1.49
C VAL A 318 10.06 11.53 2.27
N SER A 319 10.84 12.52 1.81
CA SER A 319 11.03 13.78 2.55
C SER A 319 9.72 14.51 2.87
N THR A 320 8.71 14.43 2.02
CA THR A 320 7.37 15.00 2.27
C THR A 320 6.54 14.23 3.30
N GLY A 321 7.06 13.13 3.85
CA GLY A 321 6.36 12.27 4.82
C GLY A 321 5.24 11.43 4.22
N VAL A 322 5.17 11.33 2.89
CA VAL A 322 4.29 10.38 2.18
C VAL A 322 4.99 9.03 2.02
N ARG A 323 4.22 7.94 1.95
CA ARG A 323 4.78 6.57 1.82
C ARG A 323 5.63 6.44 0.57
N GLY A 324 6.84 5.92 0.71
CA GLY A 324 7.81 5.67 -0.34
C GLY A 324 8.04 4.18 -0.61
N ASP A 325 8.74 3.89 -1.71
CA ASP A 325 9.16 2.52 -2.03
C ASP A 325 10.38 2.11 -1.20
N ARG A 326 10.37 0.86 -0.74
CA ARG A 326 11.55 0.19 -0.19
C ARG A 326 12.33 -0.52 -1.29
N ALA A 327 13.64 -0.67 -1.12
CA ALA A 327 14.44 -1.54 -1.97
C ALA A 327 13.86 -2.97 -1.98
N ASN A 328 13.92 -3.61 -3.14
CA ASN A 328 13.43 -4.96 -3.35
C ASN A 328 14.35 -5.70 -4.33
N PRO A 329 15.13 -6.71 -3.88
CA PRO A 329 15.19 -7.21 -2.49
C PRO A 329 15.79 -6.21 -1.48
N ALA A 330 15.50 -6.42 -0.20
CA ALA A 330 16.18 -5.76 0.91
C ALA A 330 16.63 -6.81 1.96
N HIS A 331 17.50 -6.42 2.87
CA HIS A 331 18.01 -7.28 3.95
C HIS A 331 17.56 -6.75 5.30
N LEU A 332 17.12 -7.64 6.19
CA LEU A 332 16.78 -7.30 7.57
C LEU A 332 17.60 -8.16 8.52
N ARG A 333 18.14 -7.52 9.57
CA ARG A 333 18.86 -8.14 10.66
C ARG A 333 18.19 -7.78 11.99
N ALA A 334 17.89 -8.77 12.82
CA ALA A 334 17.44 -8.59 14.20
C ALA A 334 18.47 -9.20 15.15
N SER A 335 18.91 -8.47 16.17
CA SER A 335 20.01 -8.90 17.03
C SER A 335 19.78 -8.56 18.49
N ALA A 336 20.13 -9.46 19.40
CA ALA A 336 19.94 -9.27 20.83
C ALA A 336 20.92 -10.09 21.68
N MET A 337 21.13 -9.66 22.93
CA MET A 337 21.75 -10.47 23.98
C MET A 337 20.64 -11.22 24.70
N VAL A 338 20.68 -12.55 24.67
CA VAL A 338 19.60 -13.39 25.18
C VAL A 338 20.14 -14.37 26.21
N LYS A 339 19.57 -14.34 27.41
CA LYS A 339 19.89 -15.31 28.45
C LYS A 339 19.02 -16.56 28.30
N ILE A 340 19.63 -17.67 27.89
CA ILE A 340 18.95 -18.96 27.79
C ILE A 340 19.35 -19.80 29.01
N PRO A 341 18.40 -20.34 29.80
CA PRO A 341 18.71 -21.20 30.96
C PRO A 341 19.63 -22.37 30.60
N PRO A 342 20.32 -23.00 31.56
CA PRO A 342 21.10 -24.19 31.28
C PRO A 342 20.19 -25.36 30.90
N GLY A 343 20.56 -26.11 29.87
CA GLY A 343 19.82 -27.29 29.43
C GLY A 343 19.77 -27.46 27.91
N LYS A 344 19.13 -28.54 27.48
CA LYS A 344 18.92 -28.87 26.06
C LYS A 344 17.55 -28.36 25.60
N HIS A 345 17.56 -27.23 24.93
CA HIS A 345 16.38 -26.52 24.44
C HIS A 345 16.07 -26.89 22.99
N ARG A 346 14.90 -26.50 22.49
CA ARG A 346 14.57 -26.58 21.06
C ARG A 346 14.38 -25.17 20.52
N LEU A 347 15.01 -24.86 19.39
CA LEU A 347 14.90 -23.58 18.70
C LEU A 347 14.18 -23.77 17.37
N LEU A 348 13.28 -22.85 17.04
CA LEU A 348 12.56 -22.77 15.78
C LEU A 348 12.95 -21.46 15.08
N LEU A 349 13.21 -21.55 13.78
CA LEU A 349 13.32 -20.42 12.88
C LEU A 349 12.21 -20.52 11.84
N ARG A 350 11.40 -19.46 11.72
CA ARG A 350 10.37 -19.31 10.68
C ARG A 350 10.57 -18.00 9.93
N GLY A 351 10.29 -17.98 8.64
CA GLY A 351 10.25 -16.75 7.86
C GLY A 351 9.73 -16.97 6.44
N ARG A 352 9.25 -15.90 5.80
CA ARG A 352 8.83 -15.97 4.39
C ARG A 352 10.02 -15.87 3.46
N GLY A 353 10.92 -14.92 3.71
CA GLY A 353 12.22 -14.86 3.06
C GLY A 353 13.14 -16.00 3.47
N THR A 354 14.19 -16.24 2.70
CA THR A 354 15.31 -17.06 3.19
C THR A 354 15.85 -16.38 4.44
N SER A 355 15.87 -17.11 5.55
CA SER A 355 16.19 -16.61 6.88
C SER A 355 17.27 -17.49 7.51
N ARG A 356 18.18 -16.89 8.28
CA ARG A 356 19.26 -17.58 8.98
C ARG A 356 19.38 -17.08 10.42
N LEU A 357 19.65 -18.00 11.34
CA LEU A 357 19.83 -17.74 12.76
C LEU A 357 21.27 -18.06 13.14
N PHE A 358 21.92 -17.12 13.80
CA PHE A 358 23.23 -17.29 14.42
C PHE A 358 23.13 -17.14 15.93
N ILE A 359 23.92 -17.93 16.65
CA ILE A 359 24.15 -17.79 18.08
C ILE A 359 25.66 -17.82 18.31
N ASP A 360 26.17 -16.79 18.98
CA ASP A 360 27.60 -16.63 19.29
C ASP A 360 28.53 -16.75 18.07
N GLY A 361 28.04 -16.27 16.92
CA GLY A 361 28.76 -16.28 15.64
C GLY A 361 28.65 -17.57 14.83
N GLU A 362 28.05 -18.63 15.39
CA GLU A 362 27.79 -19.89 14.68
C GLU A 362 26.40 -19.88 14.03
N LYS A 363 26.29 -20.32 12.76
CA LYS A 363 24.99 -20.46 12.08
C LYS A 363 24.27 -21.72 12.56
N ILE A 364 23.19 -21.53 13.29
CA ILE A 364 22.41 -22.61 13.93
C ILE A 364 21.31 -23.13 13.01
N LEU A 365 20.56 -22.23 12.36
CA LEU A 365 19.44 -22.59 11.47
C LEU A 365 19.46 -21.76 10.18
N GLU A 366 18.97 -22.35 9.09
CA GLU A 366 18.69 -21.65 7.84
C GLU A 366 17.44 -22.26 7.20
N THR A 367 16.45 -21.42 6.85
CA THR A 367 15.23 -21.87 6.17
C THR A 367 15.54 -22.17 4.71
N ALA A 368 14.82 -23.12 4.10
CA ALA A 368 14.95 -23.38 2.67
C ALA A 368 14.64 -22.12 1.81
N PRO A 369 15.17 -22.01 0.56
CA PRO A 369 14.92 -20.86 -0.34
C PRO A 369 13.53 -20.88 -1.00
N ARG A 370 12.82 -19.75 -1.07
CA ARG A 370 11.42 -19.61 -1.56
C ARG A 370 11.10 -20.41 -2.83
N THR A 371 9.86 -20.91 -2.92
CA THR A 371 9.37 -21.61 -4.11
C THR A 371 9.03 -20.57 -5.17
N THR A 372 9.35 -20.88 -6.42
CA THR A 372 9.07 -20.01 -7.56
C THR A 372 7.95 -20.54 -8.43
N ASP A 373 7.26 -21.61 -8.00
CA ASP A 373 6.13 -22.18 -8.72
C ASP A 373 4.90 -21.28 -8.56
N ASN A 374 4.44 -20.74 -9.68
CA ASN A 374 3.23 -19.93 -9.77
C ASN A 374 2.13 -20.59 -10.62
N SER A 375 2.27 -21.90 -10.90
CA SER A 375 1.40 -22.66 -11.80
C SER A 375 0.01 -22.93 -11.23
N GLY A 376 -0.12 -22.95 -9.90
CA GLY A 376 -1.37 -23.25 -9.21
C GLY A 376 -1.64 -24.74 -8.99
N HIS A 377 -0.72 -25.62 -9.38
CA HIS A 377 -0.91 -27.08 -9.32
C HIS A 377 -0.23 -27.76 -8.13
N THR A 378 0.33 -26.99 -7.17
CA THR A 378 0.89 -27.61 -5.96
C THR A 378 -0.22 -28.35 -5.22
N PRO A 379 -0.06 -29.66 -4.91
CA PRO A 379 -1.09 -30.41 -4.21
C PRO A 379 -1.38 -29.83 -2.82
N LEU A 380 -2.66 -29.69 -2.46
CA LEU A 380 -3.08 -29.19 -1.14
C LEU A 380 -2.53 -30.06 0.00
N ALA A 381 -2.37 -31.37 -0.24
CA ALA A 381 -1.86 -32.36 0.71
C ALA A 381 -0.41 -32.09 1.16
N VAL A 382 0.34 -31.19 0.49
CA VAL A 382 1.65 -30.74 1.00
C VAL A 382 1.51 -30.10 2.39
N GLN A 383 0.35 -29.50 2.70
CA GLN A 383 0.09 -28.89 4.00
C GLN A 383 -0.09 -29.90 5.13
N ASP A 384 -0.34 -31.18 4.82
CA ASP A 384 -0.41 -32.26 5.81
C ASP A 384 0.97 -32.62 6.38
N GLN A 385 2.04 -32.09 5.78
CA GLN A 385 3.44 -32.26 6.20
C GLN A 385 4.00 -31.01 6.89
N TYR A 386 3.15 -30.04 7.23
CA TYR A 386 3.56 -28.89 8.03
C TYR A 386 4.13 -29.35 9.37
N LEU A 387 5.10 -28.61 9.89
CA LEU A 387 5.79 -29.00 11.10
C LEU A 387 4.84 -28.98 12.29
N ASP A 388 4.90 -30.03 13.11
CA ASP A 388 4.17 -30.14 14.37
C ASP A 388 5.16 -30.51 15.47
N LEU A 389 5.42 -29.58 16.39
CA LEU A 389 6.42 -29.73 17.46
C LEU A 389 5.83 -29.83 18.87
N GLY A 390 4.50 -29.93 18.99
CA GLY A 390 3.83 -29.98 20.28
C GLY A 390 2.32 -29.70 20.20
N PRO A 391 1.59 -29.99 21.27
CA PRO A 391 0.13 -29.97 21.30
C PRO A 391 -0.50 -28.57 21.15
N ASP A 392 0.25 -27.50 21.39
CA ASP A 392 -0.16 -26.10 21.27
C ASP A 392 0.62 -25.35 20.17
N PHE A 393 1.35 -26.08 19.32
CA PHE A 393 2.21 -25.51 18.29
C PHE A 393 1.42 -24.79 17.20
N ARG A 394 1.79 -23.53 16.94
CA ARG A 394 1.23 -22.74 15.84
C ARG A 394 1.77 -23.22 14.49
N PHE A 395 0.92 -23.77 13.62
CA PHE A 395 1.28 -24.13 12.25
C PHE A 395 1.68 -22.91 11.39
N ALA A 396 2.53 -23.12 10.38
CA ALA A 396 3.00 -22.04 9.50
C ALA A 396 1.88 -21.49 8.61
N PRO A 397 1.72 -20.16 8.49
CA PRO A 397 0.83 -19.58 7.48
C PRO A 397 1.41 -19.72 6.07
N PRO A 398 0.59 -19.57 5.01
CA PRO A 398 1.03 -19.73 3.62
C PRO A 398 2.28 -18.94 3.26
N GLY A 399 3.12 -19.54 2.41
CA GLY A 399 4.36 -18.95 1.91
C GLY A 399 5.55 -18.97 2.89
N ASN A 400 5.33 -19.22 4.18
CA ASN A 400 6.40 -19.28 5.18
C ASN A 400 7.13 -20.63 5.14
N ARG A 401 8.43 -20.60 5.50
CA ARG A 401 9.25 -21.79 5.76
C ARG A 401 9.72 -21.81 7.18
N GLU A 402 9.97 -23.02 7.66
CA GLU A 402 10.45 -23.26 9.00
C GLU A 402 11.48 -24.37 9.06
N THR A 403 12.33 -24.28 10.07
CA THR A 403 13.32 -25.29 10.44
C THR A 403 13.57 -25.21 11.94
N TRP A 404 14.02 -26.29 12.56
CA TRP A 404 14.25 -26.34 13.99
C TRP A 404 15.43 -27.24 14.34
N CYS A 405 16.01 -27.03 15.52
CA CYS A 405 17.05 -27.89 16.08
C CYS A 405 16.98 -27.97 17.61
N GLU A 406 17.73 -28.91 18.19
CA GLU A 406 18.08 -28.84 19.61
C GLU A 406 19.29 -27.93 19.81
N PHE A 407 19.32 -27.17 20.92
CA PHE A 407 20.39 -26.26 21.28
C PHE A 407 20.71 -26.41 22.77
N GLU A 408 21.97 -26.68 23.10
CA GLU A 408 22.42 -26.84 24.48
C GLU A 408 23.01 -25.52 24.99
N SER A 409 22.40 -24.96 26.05
CA SER A 409 22.88 -23.75 26.71
C SER A 409 23.54 -24.09 28.04
N SER A 410 24.58 -23.32 28.39
CA SER A 410 25.25 -23.36 29.69
C SER A 410 24.60 -22.43 30.74
N GLY A 411 23.58 -21.66 30.36
CA GLY A 411 22.97 -20.63 31.21
C GLY A 411 23.54 -19.22 31.02
N ALA A 412 24.50 -19.05 30.10
CA ALA A 412 25.13 -17.77 29.77
C ALA A 412 24.23 -16.88 28.90
N GLU A 413 24.60 -15.60 28.77
CA GLU A 413 24.05 -14.75 27.72
C GLU A 413 24.65 -15.12 26.37
N HIS A 414 23.79 -15.22 25.39
CA HIS A 414 24.11 -15.57 24.01
C HIS A 414 23.88 -14.36 23.11
N PHE A 415 24.78 -14.14 22.15
CA PHE A 415 24.59 -13.14 21.12
C PHE A 415 23.82 -13.75 19.95
N VAL A 416 22.54 -13.38 19.84
CA VAL A 416 21.61 -13.96 18.86
C VAL A 416 21.41 -13.00 17.70
N ILE A 417 21.57 -13.50 16.47
CA ILE A 417 21.35 -12.74 15.23
C ILE A 417 20.41 -13.52 14.31
N LEU A 418 19.27 -12.94 13.98
CA LEU A 418 18.38 -13.36 12.91
C LEU A 418 18.63 -12.48 11.69
N GLU A 419 18.85 -13.05 10.53
CA GLU A 419 18.86 -12.34 9.25
C GLU A 419 17.82 -12.91 8.30
N THR A 420 17.16 -12.06 7.52
CA THR A 420 16.17 -12.46 6.53
C THR A 420 16.20 -11.57 5.29
N MET A 421 15.94 -12.16 4.13
CA MET A 421 15.77 -11.42 2.88
C MET A 421 14.31 -10.97 2.72
N LEU A 422 14.09 -9.68 2.54
CA LEU A 422 12.80 -9.09 2.20
C LEU A 422 12.63 -9.10 0.67
N GLY A 423 11.56 -9.75 0.21
CA GLY A 423 11.32 -9.93 -1.22
C GLY A 423 12.07 -11.12 -1.79
N ASN A 424 11.92 -11.33 -3.09
CA ASN A 424 12.52 -12.46 -3.80
C ASN A 424 12.51 -12.18 -5.32
N MET A 425 13.47 -12.75 -6.03
CA MET A 425 13.66 -12.62 -7.47
C MET A 425 13.34 -13.94 -8.19
N VAL A 426 12.61 -13.86 -9.30
CA VAL A 426 12.43 -14.98 -10.25
C VAL A 426 12.88 -14.49 -11.63
N GLY A 427 14.12 -14.82 -11.99
CA GLY A 427 14.79 -14.16 -13.12
C GLY A 427 14.94 -12.67 -12.85
N LYS A 428 14.31 -11.82 -13.68
CA LYS A 428 14.28 -10.35 -13.50
C LYS A 428 13.07 -9.85 -12.72
N ASN A 429 12.13 -10.73 -12.37
CA ASN A 429 10.87 -10.34 -11.78
C ASN A 429 10.95 -10.33 -10.26
N LYS A 430 10.41 -9.27 -9.64
CA LYS A 430 10.37 -9.05 -8.19
C LYS A 430 9.06 -9.58 -7.61
N GLN A 431 9.12 -10.36 -6.52
CA GLN A 431 7.98 -10.70 -5.66
C GLN A 431 7.83 -9.64 -4.55
N ARG A 432 6.75 -9.71 -3.75
CA ARG A 432 6.47 -8.68 -2.73
C ARG A 432 7.53 -8.66 -1.60
N PRO A 433 8.02 -7.48 -1.18
CA PRO A 433 9.01 -7.36 -0.11
C PRO A 433 8.35 -7.39 1.28
N GLU A 434 7.88 -8.56 1.69
CA GLU A 434 7.15 -8.78 2.95
C GLU A 434 7.81 -9.86 3.82
N LEU A 435 7.70 -9.69 5.14
CA LEU A 435 8.26 -10.59 6.16
C LEU A 435 7.50 -11.91 6.30
N GLY A 436 6.18 -11.87 6.10
CA GLY A 436 5.31 -12.95 6.57
C GLY A 436 5.42 -13.12 8.09
N GLU A 437 5.48 -14.35 8.57
CA GLU A 437 5.66 -14.64 9.99
C GLU A 437 7.14 -14.99 10.23
N THR A 438 7.96 -13.96 10.48
CA THR A 438 9.41 -14.12 10.71
C THR A 438 9.70 -14.18 12.20
N VAL A 439 10.03 -15.37 12.69
CA VAL A 439 10.05 -15.68 14.13
C VAL A 439 11.27 -16.52 14.51
N VAL A 440 11.84 -16.21 15.67
CA VAL A 440 12.65 -17.17 16.45
C VAL A 440 11.86 -17.54 17.70
N ALA A 441 11.54 -18.82 17.86
CA ALA A 441 10.83 -19.34 19.02
C ALA A 441 11.67 -20.40 19.73
N ILE A 442 11.43 -20.54 21.04
CA ILE A 442 12.14 -21.49 21.91
C ILE A 442 11.15 -22.32 22.72
N SER A 443 11.44 -23.62 22.82
CA SER A 443 10.84 -24.52 23.80
C SER A 443 11.90 -24.91 24.82
N LEU A 444 11.65 -24.60 26.09
CA LEU A 444 12.61 -24.84 27.16
C LEU A 444 12.78 -26.34 27.46
N ALA A 445 13.93 -26.72 28.01
CA ALA A 445 14.24 -28.11 28.31
C ALA A 445 13.17 -28.71 29.23
N GLY A 446 12.58 -29.84 28.82
CA GLY A 446 11.48 -30.49 29.54
C GLY A 446 10.09 -29.88 29.33
N SER A 447 9.94 -28.90 28.44
CA SER A 447 8.66 -28.32 28.03
C SER A 447 8.27 -28.77 26.62
N GLU A 448 6.96 -28.92 26.39
CA GLU A 448 6.40 -29.10 25.04
C GLU A 448 5.92 -27.79 24.43
N SER A 449 5.65 -26.77 25.27
CA SER A 449 5.18 -25.46 24.85
C SER A 449 6.30 -24.60 24.26
N TRP A 450 5.88 -23.70 23.37
CA TRP A 450 6.74 -22.78 22.64
C TRP A 450 6.46 -21.33 23.03
N SER A 451 7.50 -20.50 22.98
CA SER A 451 7.43 -19.06 23.25
C SER A 451 8.32 -18.30 22.27
N LEU A 452 7.96 -17.06 21.94
CA LEU A 452 8.85 -16.17 21.19
C LEU A 452 10.12 -15.92 21.98
N LEU A 453 11.28 -16.01 21.33
CA LEU A 453 12.56 -15.76 21.99
C LEU A 453 12.64 -14.29 22.45
N SER A 454 12.95 -14.07 23.73
CA SER A 454 13.04 -12.74 24.33
C SER A 454 14.42 -12.48 24.93
N PRO A 455 15.02 -11.30 24.71
CA PRO A 455 16.16 -10.81 25.49
C PRO A 455 15.78 -10.26 26.88
N GLY A 456 14.48 -10.09 27.20
CA GLY A 456 14.00 -9.52 28.46
C GLY A 456 13.06 -10.44 29.24
N ASP A 457 12.34 -9.88 30.21
CA ASP A 457 11.42 -10.62 31.08
C ASP A 457 10.07 -10.95 30.41
N ARG A 458 9.77 -10.33 29.27
CA ARG A 458 8.50 -10.50 28.55
C ARG A 458 8.45 -11.90 27.93
N GLN A 459 7.33 -12.59 28.15
CA GLN A 459 7.07 -13.91 27.58
C GLN A 459 5.79 -13.88 26.76
N VAL A 460 5.85 -14.41 25.53
CA VAL A 460 4.69 -14.55 24.65
C VAL A 460 4.64 -15.98 24.18
N ALA A 461 3.57 -16.69 24.53
CA ALA A 461 3.33 -18.06 24.07
C ALA A 461 3.17 -18.06 22.54
N TYR A 462 3.87 -18.98 21.87
CA TYR A 462 3.82 -19.10 20.41
C TYR A 462 2.73 -20.10 19.99
N THR A 463 1.50 -19.71 20.28
CA THR A 463 0.26 -20.39 19.92
C THR A 463 -0.57 -19.49 19.00
N ASP A 464 -1.67 -19.98 18.41
CA ASP A 464 -2.55 -19.13 17.59
C ASP A 464 -3.10 -17.92 18.36
N ALA A 465 -3.57 -18.14 19.59
CA ALA A 465 -4.09 -17.08 20.44
C ALA A 465 -3.00 -16.11 20.91
N GLY A 466 -1.83 -16.65 21.31
CA GLY A 466 -0.71 -15.84 21.78
C GLY A 466 -0.11 -14.96 20.68
N TRP A 467 0.01 -15.50 19.47
CA TRP A 467 0.46 -14.76 18.29
C TRP A 467 -0.54 -13.67 17.89
N ALA A 468 -1.85 -13.97 17.83
CA ALA A 468 -2.87 -13.00 17.44
C ALA A 468 -2.91 -11.79 18.40
N ALA A 469 -2.80 -12.04 19.72
CA ALA A 469 -2.73 -10.98 20.72
C ALA A 469 -1.45 -10.13 20.58
N TYR A 470 -0.31 -10.78 20.35
CA TYR A 470 0.97 -10.10 20.12
C TYR A 470 0.95 -9.26 18.85
N GLU A 471 0.43 -9.79 17.73
CA GLU A 471 0.33 -9.06 16.46
C GLU A 471 -0.54 -7.81 16.60
N ALA A 472 -1.70 -7.91 17.26
CA ALA A 472 -2.58 -6.77 17.48
C ALA A 472 -1.88 -5.65 18.27
N GLU A 473 -1.24 -5.99 19.39
CA GLU A 473 -0.48 -5.05 20.22
C GLU A 473 0.70 -4.41 19.47
N ARG A 474 1.45 -5.22 18.71
CA ARG A 474 2.59 -4.73 17.93
C ARG A 474 2.18 -3.83 16.77
N ARG A 475 1.01 -4.07 16.16
CA ARG A 475 0.49 -3.23 15.09
C ARG A 475 0.19 -1.81 15.58
N GLU A 476 -0.43 -1.67 16.76
CA GLU A 476 -0.62 -0.36 17.40
C GLU A 476 0.73 0.35 17.62
N ARG A 477 1.72 -0.40 18.09
CA ARG A 477 3.09 0.12 18.29
C ARG A 477 3.76 0.54 16.97
N LEU A 478 3.55 -0.20 15.88
CA LEU A 478 4.04 0.16 14.55
C LEU A 478 3.33 1.39 13.99
N ASP A 479 2.04 1.56 14.24
CA ASP A 479 1.28 2.76 13.87
C ASP A 479 1.91 4.01 14.52
N ASP A 480 2.33 3.94 15.79
CA ASP A 480 3.04 5.01 16.49
C ASP A 480 4.46 5.28 15.93
N VAL A 481 5.19 4.22 15.56
CA VAL A 481 6.50 4.34 14.90
C VAL A 481 6.34 5.06 13.56
N ASN A 482 5.38 4.62 12.77
CA ASN A 482 5.07 5.18 11.47
C ASN A 482 4.62 6.65 11.57
N ALA A 483 3.75 6.98 12.52
CA ALA A 483 3.31 8.36 12.75
C ALA A 483 4.47 9.31 13.08
N ARG A 484 5.40 8.87 13.94
CA ARG A 484 6.62 9.64 14.27
C ARG A 484 7.54 9.80 13.07
N ALA A 485 7.76 8.74 12.29
CA ALA A 485 8.58 8.80 11.08
C ALA A 485 8.00 9.78 10.06
N ARG A 486 6.68 9.72 9.80
CA ARG A 486 5.97 10.68 8.92
C ARG A 486 6.13 12.12 9.40
N ALA A 487 5.92 12.37 10.69
CA ALA A 487 6.04 13.70 11.27
C ALA A 487 7.48 14.24 11.15
N ALA A 488 8.49 13.40 11.40
CA ALA A 488 9.89 13.78 11.28
C ALA A 488 10.29 14.14 9.84
N CYS A 489 9.82 13.38 8.85
CA CYS A 489 10.04 13.72 7.44
C CYS A 489 9.37 15.06 7.09
N ARG A 490 8.07 15.22 7.41
CA ARG A 490 7.32 16.45 7.12
C ARG A 490 7.94 17.72 7.68
N ALA A 491 8.59 17.64 8.84
CA ALA A 491 9.26 18.78 9.45
C ALA A 491 10.31 19.44 8.53
N ALA A 492 10.86 18.70 7.56
CA ALA A 492 11.78 19.24 6.56
C ALA A 492 11.14 20.32 5.65
N HIS A 493 9.81 20.36 5.58
CA HIS A 493 9.03 21.29 4.74
C HIS A 493 8.26 22.34 5.56
N ASP A 494 8.50 22.45 6.87
CA ASP A 494 7.79 23.39 7.75
C ASP A 494 7.98 24.85 7.32
N ASP A 495 9.16 25.22 6.83
CA ASP A 495 9.45 26.58 6.36
C ASP A 495 8.59 26.97 5.15
N TYR A 496 8.38 26.03 4.21
CA TYR A 496 7.51 26.21 3.06
C TYR A 496 6.06 26.44 3.52
N TRP A 497 5.56 25.59 4.42
CA TRP A 497 4.20 25.73 4.92
C TRP A 497 4.01 26.97 5.78
N ALA A 498 5.00 27.36 6.59
CA ALA A 498 4.97 28.62 7.33
C ALA A 498 4.90 29.84 6.40
N LYS A 499 5.60 29.82 5.25
CA LYS A 499 5.46 30.85 4.21
C LYS A 499 4.03 30.87 3.66
N ARG A 500 3.44 29.71 3.35
CA ARG A 500 2.04 29.61 2.90
C ARG A 500 1.06 30.19 3.92
N ARG A 501 1.27 29.94 5.23
CA ARG A 501 0.43 30.52 6.29
C ARG A 501 0.52 32.04 6.34
N ARG A 502 1.73 32.62 6.27
CA ARG A 502 1.89 34.08 6.24
C ARG A 502 1.18 34.72 5.06
N VAL A 503 1.26 34.14 3.87
CA VAL A 503 0.52 34.67 2.69
C VAL A 503 -0.99 34.59 2.90
N ALA A 504 -1.49 33.53 3.53
CA ALA A 504 -2.91 33.42 3.87
C ALA A 504 -3.34 34.51 4.88
N GLU A 505 -2.52 34.80 5.89
CA GLU A 505 -2.75 35.89 6.85
C GLU A 505 -2.73 37.26 6.18
N GLU A 506 -1.78 37.51 5.29
CA GLU A 506 -1.68 38.75 4.50
C GLU A 506 -2.91 38.94 3.59
N TRP A 507 -3.34 37.87 2.92
CA TRP A 507 -4.55 37.90 2.09
C TRP A 507 -5.81 38.16 2.92
N LEU A 508 -5.97 37.50 4.07
CA LEU A 508 -7.08 37.73 5.00
C LEU A 508 -7.13 39.17 5.51
N ALA A 509 -5.98 39.80 5.72
CA ALA A 509 -5.90 41.21 6.13
C ALA A 509 -6.24 42.19 4.99
N ALA A 510 -6.10 41.76 3.73
CA ALA A 510 -6.34 42.59 2.54
C ALA A 510 -7.76 42.46 1.97
N VAL A 511 -8.43 41.32 2.17
CA VAL A 511 -9.80 41.08 1.68
C VAL A 511 -10.86 41.65 2.63
N ASP A 512 -12.01 42.04 2.09
CA ASP A 512 -13.14 42.51 2.90
C ASP A 512 -13.65 41.41 3.84
N ALA A 513 -13.60 41.67 5.15
CA ALA A 513 -14.14 40.76 6.14
C ALA A 513 -15.68 40.72 6.05
N VAL A 514 -16.25 39.51 6.05
CA VAL A 514 -17.71 39.35 6.09
C VAL A 514 -18.21 39.62 7.51
N ALA A 515 -19.04 40.65 7.67
CA ALA A 515 -19.62 40.99 8.97
C ALA A 515 -20.68 39.96 9.38
N VAL A 516 -20.64 39.51 10.63
CA VAL A 516 -21.68 38.66 11.20
C VAL A 516 -22.93 39.51 11.44
N PRO A 517 -24.10 39.13 10.91
CA PRO A 517 -25.32 39.92 11.07
C PRO A 517 -25.78 39.95 12.53
N SER A 518 -26.47 41.02 12.91
CA SER A 518 -27.14 41.09 14.20
C SER A 518 -28.25 40.04 14.29
N LEU A 519 -28.35 39.34 15.41
CA LEU A 519 -29.40 38.34 15.63
C LEU A 519 -30.79 38.98 15.58
N PRO A 520 -31.69 38.57 14.67
CA PRO A 520 -33.05 39.07 14.64
C PRO A 520 -33.83 38.75 15.92
N THR A 521 -34.75 39.63 16.31
CA THR A 521 -35.56 39.47 17.53
C THR A 521 -36.33 38.14 17.50
N GLY A 522 -36.23 37.35 18.58
CA GLY A 522 -36.95 36.09 18.73
C GLY A 522 -36.22 34.84 18.24
N TYR A 523 -35.05 34.98 17.63
CA TYR A 523 -34.24 33.84 17.16
C TYR A 523 -33.20 33.42 18.21
N PRO A 524 -33.01 32.10 18.45
CA PRO A 524 -31.94 31.60 19.32
C PRO A 524 -30.62 31.41 18.54
N ALA A 525 -29.48 31.63 19.20
CA ALA A 525 -28.16 31.38 18.63
C ALA A 525 -27.20 30.80 19.67
N HIS A 526 -26.31 29.91 19.22
CA HIS A 526 -25.16 29.45 20.00
C HIS A 526 -23.86 30.05 19.46
N ASN A 527 -23.72 30.16 18.14
CA ASN A 527 -22.55 30.75 17.49
C ASN A 527 -22.96 31.59 16.25
N GLU A 528 -21.97 32.11 15.54
CA GLU A 528 -22.15 33.04 14.41
C GLU A 528 -22.92 32.42 13.23
N ILE A 529 -22.88 31.09 13.03
CA ILE A 529 -23.65 30.42 11.97
C ILE A 529 -25.15 30.66 12.16
N ASP A 530 -25.62 30.59 13.41
CA ASP A 530 -27.03 30.78 13.74
C ASP A 530 -27.50 32.21 13.45
N HIS A 531 -26.59 33.20 13.52
CA HIS A 531 -26.90 34.58 13.16
C HIS A 531 -27.17 34.73 11.66
N PHE A 532 -26.32 34.14 10.81
CA PHE A 532 -26.51 34.15 9.36
C PHE A 532 -27.80 33.43 8.95
N ILE A 533 -28.08 32.27 9.54
CA ILE A 533 -29.31 31.52 9.27
C ILE A 533 -30.53 32.31 9.71
N ALA A 534 -30.55 32.86 10.94
CA ALA A 534 -31.66 33.65 11.44
C ALA A 534 -31.92 34.90 10.59
N ALA A 535 -30.86 35.62 10.20
CA ALA A 535 -30.96 36.78 9.32
C ALA A 535 -31.55 36.40 7.96
N ARG A 536 -31.14 35.24 7.40
CA ARG A 536 -31.68 34.75 6.13
C ARG A 536 -33.14 34.35 6.21
N ILE A 537 -33.55 33.65 7.27
CA ILE A 537 -34.96 33.31 7.49
C ILE A 537 -35.81 34.58 7.62
N ALA A 538 -35.36 35.58 8.38
CA ALA A 538 -36.07 36.84 8.54
C ALA A 538 -36.22 37.61 7.21
N ALA A 539 -35.19 37.61 6.37
CA ALA A 539 -35.24 38.20 5.03
C ALA A 539 -36.26 37.48 4.14
N VAL A 540 -36.20 36.15 4.07
CA VAL A 540 -37.12 35.35 3.25
C VAL A 540 -38.56 35.42 3.77
N ALA A 541 -38.76 35.49 5.09
CA ALA A 541 -40.08 35.73 5.68
C ALA A 541 -40.70 37.06 5.20
N THR A 542 -39.87 38.09 5.01
CA THR A 542 -40.31 39.37 4.44
C THR A 542 -40.68 39.21 2.97
N GLU A 543 -39.83 38.56 2.17
CA GLU A 543 -40.07 38.30 0.73
C GLU A 543 -41.36 37.49 0.50
N VAL A 544 -41.59 36.43 1.28
CA VAL A 544 -42.79 35.61 1.23
C VAL A 544 -44.01 36.40 1.69
N GLY A 545 -43.87 37.21 2.74
CA GLY A 545 -44.92 38.12 3.23
C GLY A 545 -45.37 39.13 2.17
N GLU A 546 -44.43 39.68 1.39
CA GLU A 546 -44.72 40.56 0.24
C GLU A 546 -45.37 39.79 -0.92
N SER A 547 -44.81 38.63 -1.31
CA SER A 547 -45.34 37.81 -2.39
C SER A 547 -46.76 37.31 -2.13
N SER A 548 -47.09 36.98 -0.88
CA SER A 548 -48.43 36.50 -0.48
C SER A 548 -49.55 37.54 -0.65
N GLN A 549 -49.20 38.81 -0.85
CA GLN A 549 -50.15 39.89 -1.12
C GLN A 549 -50.53 39.98 -2.62
N SER A 550 -49.77 39.33 -3.50
CA SER A 550 -50.04 39.24 -4.94
C SER A 550 -51.01 38.10 -5.25
N ALA A 551 -51.84 38.27 -6.30
CA ALA A 551 -52.73 37.22 -6.79
C ALA A 551 -51.99 36.18 -7.66
N VAL A 552 -50.84 36.55 -8.23
CA VAL A 552 -49.98 35.69 -9.06
C VAL A 552 -48.78 35.23 -8.24
N ASP A 553 -48.62 33.91 -8.12
CA ASP A 553 -47.51 33.28 -7.40
C ASP A 553 -46.41 32.88 -8.38
N TYR A 554 -45.16 33.26 -8.09
CA TYR A 554 -44.05 32.98 -9.02
C TYR A 554 -43.83 31.48 -9.25
N HIS A 555 -43.71 30.69 -8.19
CA HIS A 555 -43.37 29.26 -8.30
C HIS A 555 -44.51 28.44 -8.91
N ARG A 556 -45.76 28.78 -8.60
CA ARG A 556 -46.95 28.09 -9.13
C ARG A 556 -47.30 28.54 -10.54
N ASP A 557 -47.27 29.84 -10.82
CA ASP A 557 -47.88 30.40 -12.04
C ASP A 557 -46.86 30.88 -13.07
N ILE A 558 -45.65 31.31 -12.68
CA ILE A 558 -44.67 31.94 -13.58
C ILE A 558 -43.52 31.02 -13.96
N GLN A 559 -42.89 30.38 -12.97
CA GLN A 559 -41.76 29.48 -13.18
C GLN A 559 -42.06 28.36 -14.19
N PRO A 560 -43.23 27.66 -14.17
CA PRO A 560 -43.53 26.62 -15.15
C PRO A 560 -43.58 27.15 -16.60
N ILE A 561 -43.97 28.41 -16.79
CA ILE A 561 -44.00 29.06 -18.10
C ILE A 561 -42.56 29.28 -18.59
N LEU A 562 -41.68 29.79 -17.73
CA LEU A 562 -40.28 30.03 -18.08
C LEU A 562 -39.52 28.72 -18.33
N GLU A 563 -39.76 27.68 -17.53
CA GLU A 563 -39.20 26.34 -17.73
C GLU A 563 -39.60 25.75 -19.08
N THR A 564 -40.87 25.88 -19.45
CA THR A 564 -41.41 25.29 -20.68
C THR A 564 -40.92 26.02 -21.93
N HIS A 565 -40.81 27.35 -21.89
CA HIS A 565 -40.61 28.16 -23.11
C HIS A 565 -39.26 28.89 -23.19
N CYS A 566 -38.56 29.08 -22.08
CA CYS A 566 -37.45 30.03 -22.02
C CYS A 566 -36.11 29.41 -21.56
N TYR A 567 -36.14 28.49 -20.60
CA TYR A 567 -34.92 27.98 -19.95
C TYR A 567 -33.98 27.23 -20.90
N ASP A 568 -34.50 26.54 -21.92
CA ASP A 568 -33.69 25.90 -22.97
C ASP A 568 -32.61 26.80 -23.59
N CYS A 569 -32.84 28.11 -23.63
CA CYS A 569 -31.90 29.09 -24.17
C CYS A 569 -31.37 30.09 -23.15
N HIS A 570 -32.05 30.29 -22.03
CA HIS A 570 -31.81 31.38 -21.08
C HIS A 570 -31.57 30.91 -19.64
N GLN A 571 -31.02 29.70 -19.49
CA GLN A 571 -30.62 29.13 -18.20
C GLN A 571 -29.10 28.91 -18.14
N GLY A 572 -28.51 29.11 -16.96
CA GLY A 572 -27.13 28.69 -16.66
C GLY A 572 -26.02 29.46 -17.40
N GLY A 573 -24.80 28.92 -17.35
CA GLY A 573 -23.57 29.62 -17.77
C GLY A 573 -23.41 29.89 -19.27
N LYS A 574 -24.23 29.28 -20.13
CA LYS A 574 -24.22 29.47 -21.59
C LYS A 574 -25.51 30.10 -22.13
N ALA A 575 -26.23 30.84 -21.29
CA ALA A 575 -27.45 31.54 -21.68
C ALA A 575 -27.23 32.49 -22.87
N LYS A 576 -28.12 32.42 -23.87
CA LYS A 576 -28.00 33.18 -25.13
C LYS A 576 -28.16 34.68 -24.89
N GLY A 577 -27.32 35.46 -25.57
CA GLY A 577 -27.29 36.92 -25.43
C GLY A 577 -27.00 37.36 -23.99
N GLY A 578 -26.34 36.52 -23.19
CA GLY A 578 -26.02 36.77 -21.79
C GLY A 578 -27.21 36.88 -20.84
N LEU A 579 -28.44 36.59 -21.29
CA LEU A 579 -29.66 36.77 -20.51
C LEU A 579 -30.05 35.47 -19.77
N GLN A 580 -29.95 35.49 -18.44
CA GLN A 580 -30.45 34.43 -17.56
C GLN A 580 -31.83 34.79 -17.01
N LEU A 581 -32.79 33.87 -17.15
CA LEU A 581 -34.17 34.02 -16.69
C LEU A 581 -34.50 33.16 -15.46
N ASP A 582 -33.56 32.30 -15.04
CA ASP A 582 -33.60 31.43 -13.86
C ASP A 582 -33.01 32.09 -12.61
N ASP A 583 -32.41 33.28 -12.74
CA ASP A 583 -31.93 34.12 -11.64
C ASP A 583 -32.58 35.50 -11.66
N ARG A 584 -33.15 35.90 -10.51
CA ARG A 584 -33.84 37.19 -10.37
C ARG A 584 -32.92 38.37 -10.58
N ALA A 585 -31.70 38.32 -10.05
CA ALA A 585 -30.77 39.44 -10.17
C ALA A 585 -30.36 39.67 -11.64
N SER A 586 -30.16 38.60 -12.38
CA SER A 586 -29.83 38.61 -13.81
C SER A 586 -31.00 39.06 -14.68
N LEU A 587 -32.22 38.58 -14.38
CA LEU A 587 -33.47 39.04 -15.01
C LEU A 587 -33.63 40.58 -14.92
N LEU A 588 -33.33 41.14 -13.75
CA LEU A 588 -33.43 42.58 -13.51
C LEU A 588 -32.27 43.39 -14.11
N ARG A 589 -31.11 42.77 -14.32
CA ARG A 589 -29.94 43.40 -14.96
C ARG A 589 -30.05 43.40 -16.48
N GLY A 590 -30.63 42.35 -17.06
CA GLY A 590 -30.60 42.10 -18.50
C GLY A 590 -29.36 41.32 -18.95
N GLY A 591 -29.31 41.01 -20.25
CA GLY A 591 -28.19 40.32 -20.88
C GLY A 591 -27.19 41.30 -21.53
N GLU A 592 -26.62 40.91 -22.66
CA GLU A 592 -25.73 41.74 -23.50
C GLU A 592 -26.39 43.04 -24.01
N SER A 593 -27.73 43.12 -23.96
CA SER A 593 -28.45 44.37 -24.24
C SER A 593 -28.25 45.44 -23.18
N GLU A 594 -27.78 45.07 -21.97
CA GLU A 594 -27.72 45.92 -20.77
C GLU A 594 -29.07 46.54 -20.34
N GLU A 595 -30.16 46.11 -20.99
CA GLU A 595 -31.53 46.49 -20.68
C GLU A 595 -32.23 45.39 -19.86
N PRO A 596 -32.88 45.73 -18.73
CA PRO A 596 -33.62 44.77 -17.91
C PRO A 596 -34.62 43.94 -18.71
N ALA A 597 -34.67 42.62 -18.48
CA ALA A 597 -35.75 41.80 -19.03
C ALA A 597 -37.09 42.15 -18.37
N VAL A 598 -37.08 42.43 -17.07
CA VAL A 598 -38.27 42.81 -16.29
C VAL A 598 -37.97 44.05 -15.48
N VAL A 599 -38.90 45.01 -15.49
CA VAL A 599 -38.90 46.16 -14.58
C VAL A 599 -40.06 46.02 -13.59
N PRO A 600 -39.79 45.75 -12.29
CA PRO A 600 -40.82 45.57 -11.27
C PRO A 600 -41.84 46.72 -11.24
N GLY A 601 -43.12 46.38 -11.27
CA GLY A 601 -44.25 47.34 -11.24
C GLY A 601 -44.56 48.02 -12.58
N GLN A 602 -43.80 47.73 -13.64
CA GLN A 602 -43.96 48.38 -14.95
C GLN A 602 -44.03 47.33 -16.07
N ALA A 603 -45.20 46.71 -16.25
CA ALA A 603 -45.38 45.64 -17.24
C ALA A 603 -45.02 46.05 -18.67
N ASP A 604 -45.25 47.31 -19.05
CA ASP A 604 -44.93 47.82 -20.40
C ASP A 604 -43.43 48.17 -20.58
N HIS A 605 -42.62 48.07 -19.52
CA HIS A 605 -41.18 48.34 -19.51
C HIS A 605 -40.37 47.06 -19.27
N GLY A 606 -39.24 46.95 -19.96
CA GLY A 606 -38.42 45.74 -19.97
C GLY A 606 -38.61 44.91 -21.24
N THR A 607 -37.60 44.12 -21.58
CA THR A 607 -37.54 43.47 -22.89
C THR A 607 -38.31 42.14 -22.93
N LEU A 608 -38.64 41.51 -21.79
CA LEU A 608 -39.28 40.19 -21.77
C LEU A 608 -40.65 40.19 -22.47
N LEU A 609 -41.59 41.05 -22.04
CA LEU A 609 -42.92 41.11 -22.67
C LEU A 609 -42.84 41.54 -24.14
N GLN A 610 -41.94 42.47 -24.47
CA GLN A 610 -41.72 42.94 -25.85
C GLN A 610 -41.27 41.80 -26.75
N ARG A 611 -40.36 40.94 -26.27
CA ARG A 611 -39.81 39.82 -27.03
C ARG A 611 -40.81 38.68 -27.18
N ILE A 612 -41.59 38.35 -26.15
CA ILE A 612 -42.59 37.26 -26.25
C ILE A 612 -43.87 37.65 -27.00
N THR A 613 -44.12 38.95 -27.20
CA THR A 613 -45.30 39.46 -27.95
C THR A 613 -44.95 40.10 -29.31
N SER A 614 -43.68 40.11 -29.71
CA SER A 614 -43.24 40.69 -31.00
C SER A 614 -43.85 39.93 -32.19
N ASP A 615 -44.24 40.66 -33.24
CA ASP A 615 -44.64 40.07 -34.53
C ASP A 615 -43.45 39.87 -35.49
N ASP A 616 -42.26 40.38 -35.13
CA ASP A 616 -41.04 40.27 -35.94
C ASP A 616 -40.29 38.97 -35.65
N GLU A 617 -40.18 38.11 -36.67
CA GLU A 617 -39.50 36.82 -36.60
C GLU A 617 -38.03 36.91 -36.15
N ALA A 618 -37.37 38.05 -36.34
CA ALA A 618 -35.97 38.24 -35.93
C ALA A 618 -35.82 38.54 -34.42
N THR A 619 -36.87 39.01 -33.76
CA THR A 619 -36.82 39.49 -32.37
C THR A 619 -37.75 38.73 -31.42
N ILE A 620 -38.74 38.01 -31.95
CA ILE A 620 -39.69 37.23 -31.17
C ILE A 620 -39.04 36.07 -30.43
N MET A 621 -39.46 35.83 -29.19
CA MET A 621 -39.04 34.72 -28.35
C MET A 621 -40.24 33.88 -27.87
N PRO A 622 -40.14 32.54 -27.81
CA PRO A 622 -39.04 31.73 -28.34
C PRO A 622 -39.04 31.72 -29.88
N PRO A 623 -37.86 31.72 -30.54
CA PRO A 623 -37.75 31.81 -32.00
C PRO A 623 -38.11 30.49 -32.70
N LYS A 624 -38.19 29.40 -31.94
CA LYS A 624 -38.57 28.05 -32.37
C LYS A 624 -39.33 27.38 -31.22
N GLY A 625 -40.28 26.50 -31.54
CA GLY A 625 -41.11 25.79 -30.54
C GLY A 625 -42.51 26.38 -30.40
N GLU A 626 -43.27 25.88 -29.43
CA GLU A 626 -44.59 26.41 -29.08
C GLU A 626 -44.44 27.77 -28.40
N ARG A 627 -45.23 28.75 -28.86
CA ARG A 627 -45.27 30.11 -28.31
C ARG A 627 -46.19 30.15 -27.09
N LEU A 628 -45.96 31.14 -26.23
CA LEU A 628 -46.80 31.39 -25.06
C LEU A 628 -48.21 31.79 -25.51
N SER A 629 -49.21 31.22 -24.85
CA SER A 629 -50.62 31.58 -25.02
C SER A 629 -50.93 32.97 -24.45
N ALA A 630 -52.04 33.57 -24.88
CA ALA A 630 -52.49 34.85 -24.34
C ALA A 630 -52.73 34.81 -22.81
N ALA A 631 -53.08 33.65 -22.26
CA ALA A 631 -53.26 33.47 -20.82
C ALA A 631 -51.91 33.50 -20.08
N GLU A 632 -50.88 32.86 -20.62
CA GLU A 632 -49.51 32.84 -20.05
C GLU A 632 -48.84 34.20 -20.13
N VAL A 633 -48.95 34.89 -21.28
CA VAL A 633 -48.51 36.29 -21.42
C VAL A 633 -49.25 37.19 -20.42
N GLY A 634 -50.55 36.95 -20.21
CA GLY A 634 -51.35 37.68 -19.22
C GLY A 634 -50.98 37.37 -17.76
N LEU A 635 -50.43 36.21 -17.45
CA LEU A 635 -49.87 35.89 -16.14
C LEU A 635 -48.54 36.61 -15.93
N LEU A 636 -47.62 36.54 -16.89
CA LEU A 636 -46.33 37.25 -16.85
C LEU A 636 -46.53 38.76 -16.72
N SER A 637 -47.44 39.35 -17.50
CA SER A 637 -47.75 40.78 -17.43
C SER A 637 -48.29 41.20 -16.06
N ARG A 638 -49.23 40.42 -15.49
CA ARG A 638 -49.78 40.70 -14.15
C ARG A 638 -48.73 40.55 -13.06
N TRP A 639 -47.92 39.50 -13.11
CA TRP A 639 -46.81 39.31 -12.16
C TRP A 639 -45.84 40.51 -12.18
N ILE A 640 -45.48 41.01 -13.37
CA ILE A 640 -44.60 42.19 -13.48
C ILE A 640 -45.30 43.44 -12.91
N ALA A 641 -46.57 43.66 -13.25
CA ALA A 641 -47.36 44.78 -12.73
C ALA A 641 -47.50 44.75 -11.21
N ASP A 642 -47.64 43.56 -10.63
CA ASP A 642 -47.72 43.31 -9.19
C ASP A 642 -46.36 43.42 -8.49
N GLY A 643 -45.30 43.86 -9.18
CA GLY A 643 -43.98 44.09 -8.59
C GLY A 643 -42.94 42.99 -8.84
N ALA A 644 -43.27 42.02 -9.70
CA ALA A 644 -42.40 40.87 -10.01
C ALA A 644 -41.86 40.19 -8.74
N HIS A 645 -42.75 39.97 -7.76
CA HIS A 645 -42.43 39.27 -6.52
C HIS A 645 -41.99 37.84 -6.85
N TRP A 646 -40.75 37.54 -6.50
CA TRP A 646 -40.13 36.23 -6.72
C TRP A 646 -39.29 35.94 -5.47
N PRO A 647 -39.91 35.30 -4.45
CA PRO A 647 -39.18 34.77 -3.31
C PRO A 647 -38.11 33.81 -3.79
N GLN A 648 -36.89 33.93 -3.29
CA GLN A 648 -35.80 33.09 -3.80
C GLN A 648 -36.02 31.59 -3.56
N PHE A 649 -36.77 31.24 -2.51
CA PHE A 649 -37.05 29.85 -2.14
C PHE A 649 -38.56 29.59 -2.07
N ASN A 650 -38.96 28.44 -2.60
CA ASN A 650 -40.31 27.90 -2.41
C ASN A 650 -40.37 27.11 -1.11
N VAL A 651 -40.53 27.79 0.03
CA VAL A 651 -40.56 27.17 1.36
C VAL A 651 -41.94 27.27 2.00
N SER A 652 -42.44 26.14 2.52
CA SER A 652 -43.74 26.06 3.20
C SER A 652 -43.67 26.27 4.72
N ASN A 653 -42.47 26.16 5.31
CA ASN A 653 -42.21 26.35 6.73
C ASN A 653 -40.98 27.23 6.95
N LEU A 654 -41.13 28.25 7.81
CA LEU A 654 -40.09 29.18 8.22
C LEU A 654 -39.74 29.03 9.72
N ASP A 655 -40.50 28.21 10.46
CA ASP A 655 -40.34 28.06 11.90
C ASP A 655 -39.19 27.11 12.22
N LEU A 656 -38.35 27.54 13.16
CA LEU A 656 -37.22 26.77 13.66
C LEU A 656 -37.68 25.61 14.56
N ASN A 657 -37.27 24.39 14.24
CA ASN A 657 -37.48 23.24 15.12
C ASN A 657 -36.73 23.41 16.46
N PRO A 658 -37.22 22.84 17.58
CA PRO A 658 -36.50 22.85 18.84
C PRO A 658 -35.18 22.08 18.76
N LEU A 659 -34.31 22.25 19.76
CA LEU A 659 -33.11 21.41 19.90
C LEU A 659 -33.49 19.96 20.22
N CYS A 660 -32.74 19.00 19.69
CA CYS A 660 -32.92 17.59 20.04
C CYS A 660 -32.47 17.31 21.48
N ASP A 661 -32.94 16.20 22.05
CA ASP A 661 -32.46 15.73 23.36
C ASP A 661 -30.99 15.25 23.29
N ASP A 662 -30.39 15.06 24.46
CA ASP A 662 -28.98 14.77 24.61
C ASP A 662 -28.54 13.42 24.01
N LEU A 663 -29.38 12.38 24.09
CA LEU A 663 -29.03 11.07 23.53
C LEU A 663 -29.19 11.07 22.00
N THR A 664 -30.22 11.74 21.48
CA THR A 664 -30.36 11.99 20.05
C THR A 664 -29.17 12.79 19.50
N PHE A 665 -28.76 13.86 20.20
CA PHE A 665 -27.56 14.62 19.87
C PHE A 665 -26.32 13.73 19.85
N LEU A 666 -26.09 12.93 20.91
CA LEU A 666 -24.93 12.06 21.02
C LEU A 666 -24.87 11.03 19.89
N ARG A 667 -26.01 10.40 19.55
CA ARG A 667 -26.10 9.46 18.44
C ARG A 667 -25.73 10.14 17.12
N ARG A 668 -26.35 11.28 16.81
CA ARG A 668 -26.09 12.04 15.58
C ARG A 668 -24.62 12.43 15.47
N VAL A 669 -24.07 13.10 16.48
CA VAL A 669 -22.68 13.58 16.44
C VAL A 669 -21.68 12.42 16.35
N THR A 670 -21.90 11.31 17.06
CA THR A 670 -20.99 10.16 16.98
C THR A 670 -21.01 9.53 15.57
N LEU A 671 -22.19 9.36 14.97
CA LEU A 671 -22.33 8.84 13.61
C LEU A 671 -21.71 9.77 12.56
N ASP A 672 -21.88 11.09 12.71
CA ASP A 672 -21.38 12.11 11.79
C ASP A 672 -19.86 12.35 11.90
N THR A 673 -19.26 12.08 13.06
CA THR A 673 -17.82 12.27 13.26
C THR A 673 -17.02 10.99 13.10
N VAL A 674 -17.42 9.91 13.77
CA VAL A 674 -16.64 8.66 13.86
C VAL A 674 -17.32 7.46 13.19
N GLY A 675 -18.51 7.65 12.61
CA GLY A 675 -19.13 6.68 11.71
C GLY A 675 -19.76 5.44 12.34
N VAL A 676 -19.71 5.32 13.67
CA VAL A 676 -20.31 4.22 14.44
C VAL A 676 -21.20 4.75 15.56
N THR A 677 -22.09 3.93 16.10
CA THR A 677 -22.88 4.29 17.29
C THR A 677 -21.98 4.41 18.54
N PRO A 678 -22.33 5.23 19.54
CA PRO A 678 -21.54 5.33 20.76
C PRO A 678 -21.64 4.05 21.61
N THR A 679 -20.52 3.68 22.22
CA THR A 679 -20.44 2.61 23.22
C THR A 679 -21.14 3.02 24.53
N GLU A 680 -21.48 2.03 25.37
CA GLU A 680 -22.01 2.33 26.72
C GLU A 680 -21.06 3.20 27.55
N ALA A 681 -19.75 3.00 27.41
CA ALA A 681 -18.74 3.78 28.11
C ALA A 681 -18.77 5.25 27.68
N GLU A 682 -18.94 5.51 26.38
CA GLU A 682 -19.06 6.87 25.83
C GLU A 682 -20.38 7.53 26.23
N ILE A 683 -21.48 6.80 26.23
CA ILE A 683 -22.79 7.29 26.71
C ILE A 683 -22.68 7.69 28.19
N ALA A 684 -22.10 6.82 29.02
CA ALA A 684 -21.91 7.09 30.44
C ALA A 684 -21.00 8.30 30.68
N ALA A 685 -19.87 8.40 29.95
CA ALA A 685 -18.96 9.54 30.03
C ALA A 685 -19.64 10.86 29.63
N PHE A 686 -20.47 10.85 28.59
CA PHE A 686 -21.24 12.01 28.16
C PHE A 686 -22.30 12.44 29.20
N GLN A 687 -23.00 11.49 29.81
CA GLN A 687 -24.00 11.80 30.84
C GLN A 687 -23.37 12.34 32.14
N GLN A 688 -22.12 11.97 32.43
CA GLN A 688 -21.34 12.48 33.57
C GLN A 688 -20.82 13.90 33.36
N ASP A 689 -20.72 14.38 32.12
CA ASP A 689 -20.33 15.77 31.84
C ASP A 689 -21.38 16.77 32.34
N ASP A 690 -20.91 17.96 32.73
CA ASP A 690 -21.74 19.13 33.04
C ASP A 690 -22.76 19.38 31.90
N PRO A 691 -24.08 19.39 32.16
CA PRO A 691 -25.11 19.70 31.17
C PRO A 691 -24.84 20.93 30.30
N ALA A 692 -24.20 21.97 30.86
CA ALA A 692 -23.91 23.19 30.11
C ALA A 692 -22.76 23.04 29.09
N ARG A 693 -21.92 22.01 29.22
CA ARG A 693 -20.70 21.80 28.42
C ARG A 693 -20.60 20.43 27.76
N ARG A 694 -21.48 19.49 28.10
CA ARG A 694 -21.39 18.08 27.64
C ARG A 694 -21.35 17.94 26.13
N ARG A 695 -22.12 18.74 25.39
CA ARG A 695 -22.15 18.70 23.92
C ARG A 695 -20.82 19.14 23.33
N ASP A 696 -20.26 20.24 23.84
CA ASP A 696 -18.93 20.71 23.47
C ASP A 696 -17.83 19.70 23.80
N ASN A 697 -17.88 19.10 24.99
CA ASN A 697 -16.92 18.08 25.41
C ASN A 697 -17.00 16.85 24.51
N ALA A 698 -18.21 16.38 24.17
CA ALA A 698 -18.41 15.28 23.24
C ALA A 698 -17.84 15.58 21.85
N ILE A 699 -18.15 16.75 21.30
CA ILE A 699 -17.59 17.20 20.01
C ILE A 699 -16.06 17.17 20.05
N ASN A 700 -15.43 17.71 21.09
CA ASN A 700 -13.98 17.73 21.21
C ASN A 700 -13.37 16.32 21.31
N ARG A 701 -13.96 15.43 22.12
CA ARG A 701 -13.51 14.03 22.23
C ARG A 701 -13.58 13.32 20.88
N LEU A 702 -14.71 13.45 20.18
CA LEU A 702 -14.96 12.77 18.92
C LEU A 702 -14.09 13.29 17.77
N LEU A 703 -13.82 14.60 17.71
CA LEU A 703 -12.91 15.16 16.71
C LEU A 703 -11.44 14.78 16.97
N ALA A 704 -11.07 14.50 18.22
CA ALA A 704 -9.74 13.99 18.56
C ALA A 704 -9.59 12.47 18.33
N ASP A 705 -10.69 11.75 18.10
CA ASP A 705 -10.70 10.30 17.95
C ASP A 705 -10.14 9.86 16.60
N SER A 706 -9.34 8.78 16.58
CA SER A 706 -8.77 8.24 15.34
C SER A 706 -9.81 7.62 14.40
N ARG A 707 -10.96 7.17 14.92
CA ARG A 707 -12.11 6.68 14.13
C ARG A 707 -12.70 7.77 13.22
N TRP A 708 -12.39 9.04 13.45
CA TRP A 708 -12.65 10.11 12.49
C TRP A 708 -12.10 9.75 11.10
N ALA A 709 -10.87 9.25 11.03
CA ALA A 709 -10.26 8.88 9.76
C ALA A 709 -11.06 7.75 9.07
N ASP A 710 -11.42 6.69 9.81
CA ASP A 710 -12.23 5.58 9.30
C ASP A 710 -13.53 6.06 8.65
N HIS A 711 -14.25 6.97 9.31
CA HIS A 711 -15.53 7.49 8.82
C HIS A 711 -15.40 8.28 7.52
N TRP A 712 -14.32 9.05 7.37
CA TRP A 712 -14.08 9.88 6.19
C TRP A 712 -13.56 9.10 4.98
N MET A 713 -13.03 7.89 5.17
CA MET A 713 -12.47 7.09 4.08
C MET A 713 -13.50 6.83 2.98
N GLY A 714 -14.69 6.30 3.30
CA GLY A 714 -15.70 5.95 2.29
C GLY A 714 -16.03 7.12 1.35
N TYR A 715 -16.17 8.33 1.91
CA TYR A 715 -16.43 9.56 1.15
C TYR A 715 -15.26 9.93 0.23
N TRP A 716 -14.04 9.98 0.76
CA TRP A 716 -12.89 10.40 -0.05
C TRP A 716 -12.47 9.37 -1.09
N LEU A 717 -12.67 8.08 -0.83
CA LEU A 717 -12.46 7.03 -1.83
C LEU A 717 -13.41 7.21 -3.03
N ASP A 718 -14.65 7.65 -2.81
CA ASP A 718 -15.59 7.95 -3.89
C ASP A 718 -15.25 9.25 -4.61
N VAL A 719 -14.97 10.33 -3.88
CA VAL A 719 -14.65 11.64 -4.46
C VAL A 719 -13.39 11.57 -5.31
N LEU A 720 -12.40 10.78 -4.88
CA LEU A 720 -11.13 10.63 -5.60
C LEU A 720 -11.10 9.44 -6.57
N ALA A 721 -12.24 8.77 -6.77
CA ALA A 721 -12.37 7.62 -7.66
C ALA A 721 -11.30 6.53 -7.41
N GLU A 722 -11.10 6.18 -6.14
CA GLU A 722 -10.18 5.12 -5.76
C GLU A 722 -10.76 3.76 -6.19
N ASN A 723 -10.04 3.06 -7.07
CA ASN A 723 -10.48 1.82 -7.70
C ASN A 723 -9.67 0.59 -7.23
N PRO A 724 -10.14 -0.17 -6.22
CA PRO A 724 -9.40 -1.30 -5.67
C PRO A 724 -9.79 -2.64 -6.32
N ASN A 725 -9.05 -3.03 -7.37
CA ASN A 725 -9.23 -4.33 -8.04
C ASN A 725 -8.25 -5.40 -7.51
N MET A 726 -8.75 -6.37 -6.73
CA MET A 726 -7.93 -7.30 -5.93
C MET A 726 -6.87 -8.14 -6.69
N ILE A 727 -7.02 -8.42 -8.00
CA ILE A 727 -6.16 -9.41 -8.68
C ILE A 727 -4.88 -8.85 -9.28
N ASN A 728 -4.89 -7.63 -9.82
CA ASN A 728 -3.79 -7.19 -10.66
C ASN A 728 -3.66 -5.67 -10.70
N PRO A 729 -2.55 -5.11 -10.18
CA PRO A 729 -2.23 -3.69 -10.32
C PRO A 729 -2.29 -3.17 -11.76
N THR A 730 -1.98 -4.00 -12.76
CA THR A 730 -2.07 -3.60 -14.18
C THR A 730 -3.51 -3.44 -14.68
N LEU A 731 -4.52 -3.79 -13.89
CA LEU A 731 -5.94 -3.58 -14.20
C LEU A 731 -6.48 -2.33 -13.50
N ASN A 732 -5.69 -1.25 -13.55
CA ASN A 732 -6.07 0.08 -13.07
C ASN A 732 -6.38 0.14 -11.58
N ASN A 733 -5.54 -0.53 -10.77
CA ASN A 733 -5.74 -0.56 -9.34
C ASN A 733 -5.06 0.66 -8.69
N THR A 734 -5.86 1.60 -8.22
CA THR A 734 -5.38 2.73 -7.41
C THR A 734 -5.52 2.44 -5.91
N GLY A 735 -6.07 1.29 -5.54
CA GLY A 735 -6.13 0.65 -4.21
C GLY A 735 -5.18 1.22 -3.17
N PRO A 736 -3.87 1.08 -3.38
CA PRO A 736 -2.89 1.39 -2.35
C PRO A 736 -2.91 2.83 -1.86
N PHE A 737 -3.20 3.86 -2.68
CA PHE A 737 -3.09 5.26 -2.24
C PHE A 737 -4.07 5.62 -1.10
N ARG A 738 -5.08 4.77 -0.85
CA ARG A 738 -5.97 4.86 0.32
C ARG A 738 -5.21 4.96 1.64
N TRP A 739 -4.02 4.37 1.75
CA TRP A 739 -3.26 4.39 2.99
C TRP A 739 -2.68 5.77 3.28
N TRP A 740 -2.20 6.49 2.26
CA TRP A 740 -1.86 7.90 2.41
C TRP A 740 -3.09 8.75 2.76
N LEU A 741 -4.24 8.46 2.15
CA LEU A 741 -5.50 9.17 2.48
C LEU A 741 -5.88 8.96 3.95
N TYR A 742 -5.83 7.72 4.44
CA TYR A 742 -6.09 7.39 5.84
C TYR A 742 -5.12 8.10 6.80
N GLU A 743 -3.81 8.00 6.53
CA GLU A 743 -2.78 8.68 7.33
C GLU A 743 -2.96 10.19 7.33
N SER A 744 -3.38 10.78 6.20
CA SER A 744 -3.63 12.22 6.11
C SER A 744 -4.79 12.68 7.00
N LEU A 745 -5.81 11.85 7.17
CA LEU A 745 -6.95 12.11 8.05
C LEU A 745 -6.61 11.89 9.52
N VAL A 746 -5.84 10.84 9.84
CA VAL A 746 -5.34 10.57 11.21
C VAL A 746 -4.46 11.72 11.68
N ASP A 747 -3.55 12.18 10.82
CA ASP A 747 -2.59 13.25 11.13
C ASP A 747 -3.23 14.65 11.12
N ASN A 748 -4.55 14.75 10.86
CA ASN A 748 -5.28 16.01 10.68
C ASN A 748 -4.57 17.01 9.74
N LYS A 749 -4.12 16.53 8.57
CA LYS A 749 -3.43 17.40 7.62
C LYS A 749 -4.33 18.58 7.21
N PRO A 750 -3.80 19.82 7.19
CA PRO A 750 -4.45 20.94 6.54
C PRO A 750 -4.90 20.59 5.12
N ALA A 751 -6.09 21.04 4.71
CA ALA A 751 -6.64 20.63 3.42
C ALA A 751 -5.80 21.13 2.23
N ASP A 752 -5.16 22.28 2.34
CA ASP A 752 -4.25 22.79 1.32
C ASP A 752 -3.01 21.89 1.16
N LEU A 753 -2.47 21.36 2.26
CA LEU A 753 -1.41 20.34 2.23
C LEU A 753 -1.91 19.02 1.63
N PHE A 754 -3.07 18.52 2.08
CA PHE A 754 -3.68 17.29 1.56
C PHE A 754 -3.85 17.33 0.04
N VAL A 755 -4.40 18.43 -0.50
CA VAL A 755 -4.59 18.60 -1.94
C VAL A 755 -3.27 18.79 -2.68
N THR A 756 -2.30 19.49 -2.07
CA THR A 756 -0.97 19.67 -2.66
C THR A 756 -0.26 18.33 -2.84
N GLU A 757 -0.23 17.48 -1.81
CA GLU A 757 0.39 16.15 -1.90
C GLU A 757 -0.32 15.25 -2.92
N LEU A 758 -1.66 15.29 -2.99
CA LEU A 758 -2.45 14.55 -3.98
C LEU A 758 -2.07 14.93 -5.41
N ILE A 759 -1.96 16.24 -5.68
CA ILE A 759 -1.69 16.78 -7.03
C ILE A 759 -0.22 16.56 -7.43
N ARG A 760 0.73 16.67 -6.48
CA ARG A 760 2.14 16.36 -6.74
C ARG A 760 2.34 14.89 -7.15
N MET A 761 1.51 13.98 -6.62
CA MET A 761 1.53 12.55 -6.91
C MET A 761 2.91 11.92 -6.65
N GLU A 762 3.53 12.29 -5.54
CA GLU A 762 4.84 11.77 -5.12
C GLU A 762 4.72 10.48 -4.28
N GLY A 763 5.86 9.85 -3.99
CA GLY A 763 5.92 8.64 -3.18
C GLY A 763 5.64 7.36 -3.98
N SER A 764 5.19 6.33 -3.29
CA SER A 764 5.00 5.00 -3.86
C SER A 764 3.67 4.87 -4.61
N GLU A 765 3.73 4.33 -5.82
CA GLU A 765 2.53 3.95 -6.59
C GLU A 765 1.78 2.77 -5.93
N ARG A 766 2.47 1.93 -5.14
CA ARG A 766 1.98 0.59 -4.77
C ARG A 766 1.98 0.27 -3.27
N PHE A 767 2.75 1.00 -2.48
CA PHE A 767 2.78 0.89 -1.02
C PHE A 767 2.00 2.01 -0.33
N GLY A 768 1.26 2.78 -1.13
CA GLY A 768 0.22 3.69 -0.66
C GLY A 768 0.64 5.14 -0.51
N GLY A 769 1.50 5.64 -1.41
CA GLY A 769 1.73 7.08 -1.57
C GLY A 769 0.77 7.70 -2.60
N PRO A 770 0.72 9.06 -2.67
CA PRO A 770 -0.07 9.80 -3.65
C PRO A 770 0.20 9.44 -5.12
N ALA A 771 1.39 8.94 -5.45
CA ALA A 771 1.70 8.46 -6.81
C ALA A 771 0.70 7.40 -7.31
N GLY A 772 0.08 6.63 -6.42
CA GLY A 772 -0.98 5.68 -6.81
C GLY A 772 -2.25 6.36 -7.36
N PHE A 773 -2.45 7.66 -7.10
CA PHE A 773 -3.49 8.46 -7.75
C PHE A 773 -3.18 8.69 -9.23
N ALA A 774 -1.90 8.70 -9.65
CA ALA A 774 -1.51 8.85 -11.05
C ALA A 774 -1.82 7.59 -11.90
N THR A 775 -1.96 6.42 -11.27
CA THR A 775 -2.20 5.16 -11.96
C THR A 775 -3.48 5.24 -12.80
N ALA A 776 -3.35 4.91 -14.09
CA ALA A 776 -4.39 5.07 -15.10
C ALA A 776 -5.62 4.20 -14.81
N SER A 777 -6.81 4.73 -15.12
CA SER A 777 -8.08 4.00 -15.13
C SER A 777 -8.58 3.79 -16.56
N GLN A 778 -8.06 2.77 -17.26
CA GLN A 778 -8.63 2.30 -18.54
C GLN A 778 -8.85 3.44 -19.56
N ASN A 779 -7.94 4.41 -19.58
CA ASN A 779 -8.11 5.67 -20.27
C ASN A 779 -6.87 5.97 -21.10
N ASP A 780 -7.08 6.29 -22.37
CA ASP A 780 -6.07 6.77 -23.32
C ASP A 780 -5.54 8.17 -22.97
N LEU A 781 -6.20 8.89 -22.05
CA LEU A 781 -5.70 10.10 -21.38
C LEU A 781 -5.94 10.05 -19.86
N PRO A 782 -5.08 9.38 -19.07
CA PRO A 782 -5.27 9.22 -17.63
C PRO A 782 -5.31 10.57 -16.89
N MET A 783 -4.44 11.52 -17.24
CA MET A 783 -4.42 12.84 -16.59
C MET A 783 -5.67 13.68 -16.85
N ALA A 784 -6.38 13.48 -17.97
CA ALA A 784 -7.69 14.11 -18.17
C ALA A 784 -8.74 13.59 -17.19
N ALA A 785 -8.72 12.28 -16.87
CA ALA A 785 -9.60 11.76 -15.81
C ALA A 785 -9.23 12.33 -14.43
N LYS A 786 -7.94 12.49 -14.13
CA LYS A 786 -7.50 13.14 -12.88
C LYS A 786 -7.86 14.62 -12.84
N GLY A 787 -7.79 15.33 -13.98
CA GLY A 787 -8.25 16.69 -14.13
C GLY A 787 -9.74 16.85 -13.77
N ILE A 788 -10.61 15.97 -14.28
CA ILE A 788 -12.05 15.95 -13.93
C ILE A 788 -12.25 15.72 -12.42
N ILE A 789 -11.49 14.82 -11.82
CA ILE A 789 -11.56 14.55 -10.37
C ILE A 789 -11.16 15.81 -9.58
N VAL A 790 -10.01 16.40 -9.90
CA VAL A 790 -9.47 17.58 -9.19
C VAL A 790 -10.39 18.80 -9.35
N SER A 791 -10.88 19.08 -10.56
CA SER A 791 -11.76 20.22 -10.83
C SER A 791 -13.11 20.10 -10.12
N SER A 792 -13.70 18.91 -10.12
CA SER A 792 -14.99 18.66 -9.46
C SER A 792 -14.86 18.60 -7.94
N ALA A 793 -13.81 17.94 -7.42
CA ALA A 793 -13.56 17.79 -5.99
C ALA A 793 -13.24 19.12 -5.31
N PHE A 794 -12.37 19.94 -5.91
CA PHE A 794 -11.77 21.09 -5.22
C PHE A 794 -12.21 22.45 -5.76
N LEU A 795 -12.79 22.53 -6.97
CA LEU A 795 -13.26 23.78 -7.57
C LEU A 795 -14.77 23.79 -7.87
N GLY A 796 -15.47 22.66 -7.72
CA GLY A 796 -16.89 22.54 -8.06
C GLY A 796 -17.15 22.72 -9.56
N VAL A 797 -16.17 22.41 -10.41
CA VAL A 797 -16.25 22.54 -11.87
C VAL A 797 -16.35 21.16 -12.51
N GLU A 798 -17.49 20.88 -13.13
CA GLU A 798 -17.72 19.65 -13.89
C GLU A 798 -17.11 19.76 -15.29
N MET A 799 -16.31 18.76 -15.67
CA MET A 799 -15.56 18.72 -16.94
C MET A 799 -15.68 17.37 -17.65
N LYS A 800 -16.55 16.46 -17.20
CA LYS A 800 -16.70 15.13 -17.80
C LYS A 800 -17.07 15.17 -19.28
N CYS A 801 -17.93 16.09 -19.71
CA CYS A 801 -18.26 16.28 -21.12
C CYS A 801 -17.06 16.80 -21.93
N ALA A 802 -16.23 17.66 -21.31
CA ALA A 802 -15.00 18.21 -21.89
C ALA A 802 -13.95 17.14 -22.23
N ARG A 803 -14.17 15.87 -21.86
CA ARG A 803 -13.30 14.76 -22.24
C ARG A 803 -13.21 14.54 -23.74
N CYS A 804 -14.31 14.71 -24.47
CA CYS A 804 -14.43 14.33 -25.88
C CYS A 804 -14.88 15.47 -26.81
N HIS A 805 -15.48 16.53 -26.28
CA HIS A 805 -16.00 17.69 -27.00
C HIS A 805 -16.19 18.85 -26.02
N ASP A 806 -16.42 20.07 -26.49
CA ASP A 806 -16.72 21.20 -25.60
C ASP A 806 -18.03 20.95 -24.82
N ALA A 807 -18.06 21.28 -23.53
CA ALA A 807 -19.21 20.95 -22.70
C ALA A 807 -20.46 21.72 -23.20
N PRO A 808 -21.60 21.06 -23.48
CA PRO A 808 -22.75 21.73 -24.07
C PRO A 808 -23.46 22.66 -23.07
N ALA A 809 -23.47 22.28 -21.79
CA ALA A 809 -24.17 22.99 -20.71
C ALA A 809 -23.24 23.76 -19.75
N HIS A 810 -21.93 23.57 -19.85
CA HIS A 810 -20.93 24.20 -18.97
C HIS A 810 -19.99 25.09 -19.79
N VAL A 811 -19.38 26.08 -19.15
CA VAL A 811 -18.42 26.99 -19.82
C VAL A 811 -17.14 26.29 -20.25
N SER A 812 -16.77 25.20 -19.57
CA SER A 812 -15.56 24.40 -19.80
C SER A 812 -15.46 23.84 -21.22
N LYS A 813 -14.31 24.03 -21.87
CA LYS A 813 -13.95 23.47 -23.18
C LYS A 813 -13.12 22.21 -23.06
N GLN A 814 -13.02 21.45 -24.16
CA GLN A 814 -12.08 20.32 -24.24
C GLN A 814 -10.63 20.77 -24.05
N GLU A 815 -10.27 21.94 -24.58
CA GLU A 815 -8.96 22.55 -24.40
C GLU A 815 -8.62 22.79 -22.92
N ASP A 816 -9.55 23.37 -22.15
CA ASP A 816 -9.37 23.63 -20.71
C ASP A 816 -9.02 22.34 -19.93
N LEU A 817 -9.71 21.23 -20.24
CA LEU A 817 -9.43 19.94 -19.59
C LEU A 817 -8.05 19.40 -19.96
N LEU A 818 -7.66 19.53 -21.23
CA LEU A 818 -6.38 19.04 -21.71
C LEU A 818 -5.21 19.90 -21.22
N GLN A 819 -5.39 21.21 -21.04
CA GLN A 819 -4.41 22.08 -20.39
C GLN A 819 -4.17 21.66 -18.93
N LEU A 820 -5.25 21.44 -18.16
CA LEU A 820 -5.17 20.91 -16.79
C LEU A 820 -4.48 19.53 -16.75
N ALA A 821 -4.83 18.65 -17.69
CA ALA A 821 -4.22 17.34 -17.81
C ALA A 821 -2.72 17.45 -18.16
N ALA A 822 -2.31 18.39 -19.01
CA ALA A 822 -0.92 18.64 -19.37
C ALA A 822 -0.11 19.15 -18.17
N MET A 823 -0.69 19.99 -17.31
CA MET A 823 -0.07 20.36 -16.03
C MET A 823 0.13 19.14 -15.11
N LEU A 824 -0.86 18.25 -15.05
CA LEU A 824 -0.76 17.00 -14.28
C LEU A 824 0.23 15.99 -14.91
N GLU A 825 0.45 16.03 -16.22
CA GLU A 825 1.46 15.21 -16.90
C GLU A 825 2.88 15.79 -16.74
N GLN A 826 3.00 17.09 -16.42
CA GLN A 826 4.24 17.88 -16.47
C GLN A 826 4.81 17.99 -17.89
N GLY A 827 3.93 18.13 -18.88
CA GLY A 827 4.30 18.27 -20.28
C GLY A 827 3.10 18.26 -21.23
N PRO A 828 3.34 18.50 -22.53
CA PRO A 828 2.27 18.57 -23.52
C PRO A 828 1.50 17.25 -23.65
N ILE A 829 0.18 17.33 -23.78
CA ILE A 829 -0.67 16.17 -24.05
C ILE A 829 -1.12 16.18 -25.51
N LYS A 830 -0.91 15.04 -26.18
CA LYS A 830 -1.45 14.80 -27.51
C LYS A 830 -2.85 14.23 -27.43
N LEU A 831 -3.83 14.88 -28.07
CA LEU A 831 -5.23 14.41 -28.12
C LEU A 831 -5.34 13.14 -29.01
N PRO A 832 -5.68 11.96 -28.46
CA PRO A 832 -5.89 10.76 -29.27
C PRO A 832 -7.25 10.77 -29.97
N GLU A 833 -7.36 10.04 -31.07
CA GLU A 833 -8.59 9.94 -31.87
C GLU A 833 -9.77 9.36 -31.09
N SER A 834 -9.52 8.40 -30.20
CA SER A 834 -10.52 7.82 -29.29
C SER A 834 -11.10 8.80 -28.28
N SER A 835 -10.48 9.96 -28.11
CA SER A 835 -10.88 11.04 -27.20
C SER A 835 -11.55 12.21 -27.92
N SER A 836 -12.11 11.99 -29.11
CA SER A 836 -12.85 13.00 -29.86
C SER A 836 -14.07 12.37 -30.53
N VAL A 837 -15.15 13.13 -30.65
CA VAL A 837 -16.29 12.70 -31.47
C VAL A 837 -15.96 12.95 -32.95
N PRO A 838 -16.15 11.97 -33.87
CA PRO A 838 -15.88 12.18 -35.29
C PRO A 838 -16.84 13.21 -35.92
N ASN A 839 -16.29 14.30 -36.47
CA ASN A 839 -17.06 15.37 -37.12
C ASN A 839 -17.95 14.87 -38.27
N ASP A 840 -17.50 13.88 -39.03
CA ASP A 840 -18.27 13.30 -40.14
C ASP A 840 -19.60 12.70 -39.68
N ARG A 841 -19.65 12.12 -38.47
CA ARG A 841 -20.89 11.56 -37.90
C ARG A 841 -21.84 12.64 -37.40
N LEU A 842 -21.33 13.81 -36.98
CA LEU A 842 -22.15 14.94 -36.52
C LEU A 842 -22.89 15.62 -37.68
N HIS A 843 -22.31 15.60 -38.89
CA HIS A 843 -22.88 16.28 -40.06
C HIS A 843 -23.68 15.37 -41.01
N GLN A 844 -23.66 14.04 -40.83
CA GLN A 844 -24.31 13.05 -41.70
C GLN A 844 -25.84 13.15 -41.78
N THR A 845 -26.51 13.72 -40.77
CA THR A 845 -27.98 13.72 -40.68
C THR A 845 -28.65 15.02 -41.14
N GLY A 846 -27.87 16.04 -41.54
CA GLY A 846 -28.38 17.38 -41.89
C GLY A 846 -28.98 18.16 -40.70
N ARG A 847 -28.93 17.62 -39.48
CA ARG A 847 -29.32 18.30 -38.23
C ARG A 847 -28.14 19.10 -37.68
N LYS A 848 -28.41 20.25 -37.04
CA LYS A 848 -27.41 21.04 -36.32
C LYS A 848 -26.86 20.20 -35.16
N ALA A 849 -25.53 20.07 -35.06
CA ALA A 849 -24.89 19.34 -33.98
C ALA A 849 -25.23 19.97 -32.62
N LEU A 850 -25.51 19.13 -31.61
CA LEU A 850 -25.81 19.55 -30.23
C LEU A 850 -24.55 19.79 -29.39
N ILE A 851 -23.39 19.46 -29.94
CA ILE A 851 -22.07 19.57 -29.32
C ILE A 851 -21.10 20.20 -30.31
N GLU A 852 -20.05 20.83 -29.79
CA GLU A 852 -18.98 21.44 -30.57
C GLU A 852 -17.65 20.75 -30.26
N VAL A 853 -16.83 20.52 -31.28
CA VAL A 853 -15.48 19.93 -31.14
C VAL A 853 -14.51 20.96 -31.69
N SER A 854 -13.90 21.75 -30.78
CA SER A 854 -12.97 22.82 -31.13
C SER A 854 -11.55 22.32 -31.41
N LEU A 855 -11.16 21.17 -30.85
CA LEU A 855 -9.84 20.56 -31.04
C LEU A 855 -9.88 19.36 -31.99
N GLN A 856 -8.91 19.28 -32.90
CA GLN A 856 -8.76 18.14 -33.80
C GLN A 856 -7.87 17.06 -33.16
N PRO A 857 -8.16 15.76 -33.38
CA PRO A 857 -7.26 14.68 -32.99
C PRO A 857 -5.82 14.90 -33.49
N GLY A 858 -4.85 14.60 -32.63
CA GLY A 858 -3.42 14.73 -32.91
C GLY A 858 -2.81 16.08 -32.51
N VAL A 859 -3.61 17.08 -32.15
CA VAL A 859 -3.13 18.35 -31.59
C VAL A 859 -2.44 18.12 -30.25
N GLU A 860 -1.32 18.81 -30.04
CA GLU A 860 -0.61 18.87 -28.76
C GLU A 860 -1.08 20.11 -27.99
N VAL A 861 -1.63 19.88 -26.80
CA VAL A 861 -2.08 20.93 -25.88
C VAL A 861 -1.01 21.13 -24.82
N GLN A 862 -0.62 22.39 -24.59
CA GLN A 862 0.42 22.76 -23.63
C GLN A 862 -0.14 22.86 -22.20
N PRO A 863 0.70 22.70 -21.16
CA PRO A 863 0.31 23.00 -19.78
C PRO A 863 -0.08 24.49 -19.64
N GLU A 864 -1.28 24.76 -19.13
CA GLU A 864 -1.77 26.12 -18.87
C GLU A 864 -2.86 26.08 -17.79
N TRP A 865 -3.02 27.18 -17.05
CA TRP A 865 -4.08 27.32 -16.04
C TRP A 865 -5.39 27.82 -16.67
N PRO A 866 -6.43 26.98 -16.84
CA PRO A 866 -7.64 27.38 -17.54
C PRO A 866 -8.61 28.23 -16.69
N PHE A 867 -8.32 28.42 -15.40
CA PHE A 867 -9.27 29.04 -14.46
C PHE A 867 -8.79 30.39 -13.92
N ALA A 868 -8.28 31.27 -14.80
CA ALA A 868 -7.87 32.63 -14.46
C ALA A 868 -8.94 33.44 -13.69
N ARG A 869 -10.23 33.09 -13.85
CA ARG A 869 -11.36 33.66 -13.09
C ARG A 869 -11.33 33.39 -11.58
N PHE A 870 -10.60 32.37 -11.13
CA PHE A 870 -10.50 32.00 -9.72
C PHE A 870 -9.21 32.50 -9.08
N CYS A 871 -8.12 32.52 -9.83
CA CYS A 871 -6.81 32.96 -9.36
C CYS A 871 -5.92 33.34 -10.55
N ASP A 872 -5.13 34.40 -10.40
CA ASP A 872 -4.10 34.79 -11.36
C ASP A 872 -3.01 33.72 -11.42
N GLU A 873 -2.58 33.35 -12.64
CA GLU A 873 -1.57 32.30 -12.84
C GLU A 873 -0.22 32.62 -12.17
N ALA A 874 0.14 33.91 -12.05
CA ALA A 874 1.39 34.33 -11.41
C ALA A 874 1.48 33.92 -9.93
N VAL A 875 0.34 33.64 -9.28
CA VAL A 875 0.29 33.12 -7.90
C VAL A 875 0.93 31.74 -7.81
N GLY A 876 0.85 30.93 -8.86
CA GLY A 876 1.47 29.61 -8.92
C GLY A 876 2.98 29.69 -8.70
N ASP A 877 3.66 30.61 -9.39
CA ASP A 877 5.12 30.78 -9.30
C ASP A 877 5.55 31.33 -7.93
N GLN A 878 4.69 32.14 -7.29
CA GLN A 878 4.96 32.71 -5.97
C GLN A 878 4.85 31.68 -4.84
N LEU A 879 3.88 30.76 -4.96
CA LEU A 879 3.44 29.88 -3.88
C LEU A 879 3.87 28.43 -4.02
N ALA A 880 4.28 27.97 -5.20
CA ALA A 880 4.88 26.65 -5.36
C ALA A 880 6.23 26.57 -4.62
N GLU A 881 6.57 25.38 -4.14
CA GLU A 881 7.89 25.06 -3.59
C GLU A 881 8.90 24.82 -4.71
N HIS A 882 8.40 24.20 -5.78
CA HIS A 882 9.09 23.85 -7.03
C HIS A 882 8.36 24.50 -8.21
N PRO A 883 8.52 25.82 -8.47
CA PRO A 883 7.85 26.51 -9.57
C PRO A 883 8.17 25.97 -10.96
N GLU A 884 9.22 25.17 -11.12
CA GLU A 884 9.53 24.45 -12.35
C GLU A 884 8.63 23.23 -12.60
N SER A 885 7.89 22.76 -11.59
CA SER A 885 6.97 21.64 -11.70
C SER A 885 5.56 22.13 -11.95
N ASP A 886 4.97 21.79 -13.10
CA ASP A 886 3.59 22.15 -13.41
C ASP A 886 2.58 21.57 -12.41
N ARG A 887 2.85 20.39 -11.84
CA ARG A 887 2.03 19.81 -10.76
C ARG A 887 2.06 20.68 -9.52
N ASP A 888 3.23 21.17 -9.11
CA ASP A 888 3.33 21.99 -7.91
C ASP A 888 2.74 23.39 -8.13
N ARG A 889 2.95 23.98 -9.31
CA ARG A 889 2.24 25.21 -9.73
C ARG A 889 0.73 25.03 -9.69
N LEU A 890 0.22 23.92 -10.25
CA LEU A 890 -1.22 23.61 -10.24
C LEU A 890 -1.75 23.44 -8.81
N ALA A 891 -1.03 22.70 -7.97
CA ALA A 891 -1.37 22.55 -6.56
C ALA A 891 -1.45 23.91 -5.85
N ALA A 892 -0.47 24.78 -6.10
CA ALA A 892 -0.43 26.13 -5.55
C ALA A 892 -1.61 27.00 -6.03
N LEU A 893 -1.96 26.95 -7.32
CA LEU A 893 -3.09 27.71 -7.90
C LEU A 893 -4.45 27.27 -7.35
N ILE A 894 -4.63 25.96 -7.13
CA ILE A 894 -5.88 25.43 -6.54
C ILE A 894 -5.97 25.83 -5.07
N THR A 895 -4.88 25.70 -4.32
CA THR A 895 -4.90 25.85 -2.85
C THR A 895 -4.53 27.24 -2.34
N ALA A 896 -4.35 28.21 -3.25
CA ALA A 896 -4.02 29.58 -2.90
C ALA A 896 -5.15 30.25 -2.10
N PRO A 897 -4.84 31.12 -1.12
CA PRO A 897 -5.87 31.90 -0.41
C PRO A 897 -6.62 32.84 -1.37
N HIS A 898 -5.97 33.32 -2.43
CA HIS A 898 -6.58 34.11 -3.51
C HIS A 898 -7.69 33.35 -4.25
N ASN A 899 -7.59 32.02 -4.31
CA ASN A 899 -8.62 31.16 -4.87
C ASN A 899 -9.71 30.89 -3.82
N GLU A 900 -10.59 31.88 -3.59
CA GLU A 900 -11.71 31.73 -2.63
C GLU A 900 -12.60 30.51 -2.95
N ARG A 901 -12.68 30.11 -4.23
CA ARG A 901 -13.49 28.96 -4.66
C ARG A 901 -13.07 27.68 -3.96
N PHE A 902 -11.77 27.43 -3.79
CA PHE A 902 -11.28 26.24 -3.09
C PHE A 902 -11.80 26.17 -1.66
N ALA A 903 -11.63 27.24 -0.88
CA ALA A 903 -12.09 27.28 0.51
C ALA A 903 -13.61 27.11 0.61
N GLN A 904 -14.37 27.76 -0.27
CA GLN A 904 -15.83 27.66 -0.30
C GLN A 904 -16.30 26.24 -0.67
N VAL A 905 -15.66 25.58 -1.64
CA VAL A 905 -16.01 24.20 -2.04
C VAL A 905 -15.73 23.22 -0.93
N MET A 906 -14.58 23.33 -0.26
CA MET A 906 -14.23 22.46 0.86
C MET A 906 -15.20 22.61 2.03
N VAL A 907 -15.52 23.86 2.40
CA VAL A 907 -16.52 24.14 3.45
C VAL A 907 -17.90 23.61 3.07
N ASN A 908 -18.35 23.82 1.83
CA ASN A 908 -19.66 23.36 1.38
C ASN A 908 -19.77 21.83 1.46
N ARG A 909 -18.70 21.11 1.11
CA ARG A 909 -18.64 19.64 1.25
C ARG A 909 -18.77 19.19 2.70
N ILE A 910 -18.06 19.85 3.63
CA ILE A 910 -18.17 19.56 5.08
C ILE A 910 -19.61 19.84 5.53
N TRP A 911 -20.18 20.98 5.13
CA TRP A 911 -21.55 21.37 5.46
C TRP A 911 -22.58 20.34 4.96
N THR A 912 -22.55 19.97 3.68
CA THR A 912 -23.48 18.98 3.11
C THR A 912 -23.42 17.66 3.86
N ARG A 913 -22.23 17.18 4.24
CA ARG A 913 -22.08 15.91 4.96
C ARG A 913 -22.73 15.91 6.34
N LEU A 914 -22.72 17.05 7.04
CA LEU A 914 -23.24 17.19 8.41
C LEU A 914 -24.72 17.62 8.44
N ILE A 915 -25.14 18.47 7.51
CA ILE A 915 -26.48 19.08 7.49
C ILE A 915 -27.44 18.35 6.52
N GLY A 916 -26.89 17.53 5.60
CA GLY A 916 -27.64 16.78 4.60
C GLY A 916 -28.01 17.57 3.34
N ARG A 917 -27.76 18.89 3.32
CA ARG A 917 -27.93 19.77 2.15
C ARG A 917 -26.84 20.83 2.13
N GLY A 918 -26.25 21.08 0.96
CA GLY A 918 -25.21 22.09 0.77
C GLY A 918 -25.74 23.52 0.83
N ILE A 919 -24.83 24.47 1.08
CA ILE A 919 -25.09 25.90 0.86
C ILE A 919 -25.17 26.16 -0.64
N VAL A 920 -24.30 25.51 -1.44
CA VAL A 920 -24.48 25.36 -2.89
C VAL A 920 -24.93 23.93 -3.16
N GLU A 921 -26.06 23.78 -3.83
CA GLU A 921 -26.58 22.46 -4.21
C GLU A 921 -25.88 21.91 -5.45
N HIS A 922 -25.65 20.58 -5.41
CA HIS A 922 -24.59 19.82 -6.06
C HIS A 922 -23.16 20.27 -5.70
N VAL A 923 -22.53 19.52 -4.79
CA VAL A 923 -21.19 19.84 -4.28
C VAL A 923 -20.07 19.78 -5.32
N SER A 924 -20.29 19.10 -6.45
CA SER A 924 -19.32 18.91 -7.53
C SER A 924 -19.59 19.74 -8.80
N ASP A 925 -20.74 20.41 -8.91
CA ASP A 925 -21.18 21.12 -10.12
C ASP A 925 -21.90 22.43 -9.77
N TRP A 926 -21.12 23.48 -9.51
CA TRP A 926 -21.63 24.77 -9.03
C TRP A 926 -22.19 25.65 -10.15
N GLU A 927 -22.12 25.22 -11.42
CA GLU A 927 -22.77 25.95 -12.53
C GLU A 927 -24.27 25.68 -12.58
N LYS A 928 -24.76 24.67 -11.87
CA LYS A 928 -26.19 24.32 -11.78
C LYS A 928 -26.96 25.09 -10.72
N SER A 929 -26.29 25.67 -9.72
CA SER A 929 -26.97 26.30 -8.58
C SER A 929 -26.11 27.35 -7.90
N GLY A 930 -26.75 28.42 -7.42
CA GLY A 930 -26.12 29.45 -6.59
C GLY A 930 -26.18 29.12 -5.09
N PRO A 931 -25.41 29.84 -4.26
CA PRO A 931 -25.45 29.68 -2.81
C PRO A 931 -26.77 30.16 -2.19
N SER A 932 -27.36 29.34 -1.31
CA SER A 932 -28.54 29.72 -0.52
C SER A 932 -28.24 30.83 0.49
N HIS A 933 -27.01 30.80 1.04
CA HIS A 933 -26.46 31.73 2.01
C HIS A 933 -25.06 32.22 1.57
N PRO A 934 -24.97 33.16 0.61
CA PRO A 934 -23.68 33.60 0.04
C PRO A 934 -22.72 34.20 1.08
N GLU A 935 -23.23 35.02 2.00
CA GLU A 935 -22.42 35.63 3.05
C GLU A 935 -21.89 34.59 4.05
N LEU A 936 -22.73 33.63 4.46
CA LEU A 936 -22.31 32.53 5.32
C LEU A 936 -21.22 31.68 4.67
N LEU A 937 -21.39 31.32 3.38
CA LEU A 937 -20.42 30.52 2.64
C LEU A 937 -19.07 31.24 2.55
N ARG A 938 -19.09 32.54 2.20
CA ARG A 938 -17.88 33.35 2.12
C ARG A 938 -17.21 33.50 3.49
N TRP A 939 -18.00 33.75 4.54
CA TRP A 939 -17.50 33.85 5.92
C TRP A 939 -16.86 32.54 6.39
N LEU A 940 -17.52 31.40 6.18
CA LEU A 940 -16.95 30.09 6.51
C LEU A 940 -15.67 29.81 5.69
N GLY A 941 -15.62 30.23 4.42
CA GLY A 941 -14.42 30.17 3.60
C GLY A 941 -13.26 30.96 4.20
N GLN A 942 -13.49 32.21 4.62
CA GLN A 942 -12.49 33.02 5.33
C GLN A 942 -12.07 32.38 6.67
N ARG A 943 -13.00 31.79 7.43
CA ARG A 943 -12.70 31.05 8.67
C ARG A 943 -11.86 29.80 8.41
N PHE A 944 -12.06 29.13 7.28
CA PHE A 944 -11.29 27.97 6.88
C PHE A 944 -9.85 28.35 6.52
N VAL A 945 -9.65 29.44 5.77
CA VAL A 945 -8.31 29.97 5.52
C VAL A 945 -7.65 30.40 6.85
N ALA A 946 -8.40 31.08 7.73
CA ALA A 946 -7.89 31.58 9.01
C ALA A 946 -7.54 30.47 10.02
N SER A 947 -8.19 29.30 9.95
CA SER A 947 -7.80 28.12 10.76
C SER A 947 -6.56 27.41 10.21
N GLY A 948 -6.01 27.89 9.10
CA GLY A 948 -4.97 27.18 8.37
C GLY A 948 -5.53 25.96 7.62
N TYR A 949 -6.70 26.08 7.02
CA TYR A 949 -7.37 25.01 6.26
C TYR A 949 -7.64 23.75 7.12
N ASP A 950 -7.85 23.91 8.43
CA ASP A 950 -8.20 22.83 9.35
C ASP A 950 -9.67 22.43 9.18
N VAL A 951 -9.90 21.23 8.67
CA VAL A 951 -11.24 20.65 8.46
C VAL A 951 -11.97 20.47 9.78
N LYS A 952 -11.29 19.99 10.83
CA LYS A 952 -11.92 19.72 12.13
C LYS A 952 -12.34 21.01 12.83
N ALA A 953 -11.64 22.12 12.60
CA ALA A 953 -12.04 23.43 13.10
C ALA A 953 -13.39 23.89 12.53
N ILE A 954 -13.61 23.72 11.22
CA ILE A 954 -14.89 24.04 10.57
C ILE A 954 -15.99 23.06 11.00
N THR A 955 -15.67 21.76 11.08
CA THR A 955 -16.61 20.76 11.60
C THR A 955 -17.06 21.12 13.02
N ARG A 956 -16.14 21.48 13.94
CA ARG A 956 -16.49 21.91 15.30
C ARG A 956 -17.46 23.08 15.31
N LEU A 957 -17.23 24.07 14.43
CA LEU A 957 -18.09 25.25 14.31
C LEU A 957 -19.51 24.87 13.85
N ILE A 958 -19.63 23.96 12.88
CA ILE A 958 -20.93 23.47 12.40
C ILE A 958 -21.64 22.65 13.49
N LEU A 959 -20.96 21.69 14.11
CA LEU A 959 -21.53 20.79 15.13
C LEU A 959 -22.02 21.54 16.38
N SER A 960 -21.38 22.67 16.72
CA SER A 960 -21.79 23.51 17.85
C SER A 960 -22.98 24.42 17.54
N SER A 961 -23.33 24.65 16.27
CA SER A 961 -24.45 25.51 15.90
C SER A 961 -25.81 24.93 16.33
N HIS A 962 -26.78 25.79 16.63
CA HIS A 962 -28.15 25.33 16.82
C HIS A 962 -28.70 24.70 15.54
N ALA A 963 -28.35 25.21 14.35
CA ALA A 963 -28.77 24.63 13.07
C ALA A 963 -28.51 23.11 12.97
N TYR A 964 -27.32 22.65 13.38
CA TYR A 964 -27.01 21.22 13.42
C TYR A 964 -27.75 20.46 14.54
N GLN A 965 -28.00 21.11 15.68
CA GLN A 965 -28.54 20.45 16.89
C GLN A 965 -30.08 20.43 16.97
N ARG A 966 -30.79 20.84 15.92
CA ARG A 966 -32.26 20.82 15.88
C ARG A 966 -32.83 19.41 15.71
N THR A 967 -34.05 19.21 16.19
CA THR A 967 -34.81 17.98 15.93
C THR A 967 -35.07 17.81 14.44
N THR A 968 -34.91 16.59 13.95
CA THR A 968 -35.22 16.21 12.58
C THR A 968 -36.73 16.26 12.34
N ASP A 969 -37.13 16.76 11.16
CA ASP A 969 -38.52 16.69 10.71
C ASP A 969 -38.70 15.49 9.77
N MET A 970 -39.35 14.44 10.28
CA MET A 970 -39.58 13.19 9.56
C MET A 970 -40.50 13.33 8.33
N SER A 971 -41.18 14.47 8.16
CA SER A 971 -42.01 14.75 6.99
C SER A 971 -41.23 15.30 5.80
N LEU A 972 -40.00 15.76 6.02
CA LEU A 972 -39.15 16.31 4.97
C LEU A 972 -38.48 15.21 4.14
N ALA A 973 -38.55 15.34 2.81
CA ALA A 973 -37.76 14.53 1.88
C ALA A 973 -36.31 15.03 1.78
N GLU A 974 -36.11 16.34 1.90
CA GLU A 974 -34.81 17.00 1.88
C GLU A 974 -34.76 18.12 2.93
N THR A 975 -33.56 18.42 3.45
CA THR A 975 -33.36 19.51 4.40
C THR A 975 -33.76 20.83 3.74
N SER A 976 -34.49 21.69 4.44
CA SER A 976 -34.87 23.01 3.89
C SER A 976 -33.65 23.83 3.47
N PRO A 977 -33.69 24.59 2.36
CA PRO A 977 -32.60 25.50 1.97
C PRO A 977 -32.34 26.62 2.98
N LEU A 978 -33.22 26.81 3.96
CA LEU A 978 -33.08 27.74 5.09
C LEU A 978 -32.58 27.09 6.38
N TYR A 979 -32.36 25.76 6.39
CA TYR A 979 -31.85 25.00 7.54
C TYR A 979 -32.70 25.17 8.83
N VAL A 980 -34.01 25.33 8.67
CA VAL A 980 -34.96 25.44 9.81
C VAL A 980 -35.10 24.14 10.61
N SER A 981 -34.92 23.01 9.93
CA SER A 981 -34.70 21.68 10.51
C SER A 981 -33.94 20.79 9.53
N PRO A 982 -33.15 19.81 10.02
CA PRO A 982 -32.64 18.75 9.17
C PRO A 982 -33.76 17.79 8.73
N ALA A 983 -33.60 17.20 7.56
CA ALA A 983 -34.38 16.05 7.11
C ALA A 983 -33.73 14.73 7.58
N PRO A 984 -34.48 13.61 7.62
CA PRO A 984 -33.94 12.32 8.04
C PRO A 984 -32.85 11.87 7.08
N ARG A 985 -31.64 11.67 7.59
CA ARG A 985 -30.50 11.25 6.77
C ARG A 985 -30.25 9.76 6.94
N ARG A 986 -30.24 9.02 5.83
CA ARG A 986 -29.90 7.59 5.86
C ARG A 986 -28.42 7.39 6.12
N LEU A 987 -28.09 6.35 6.88
CA LEU A 987 -26.71 5.92 7.10
C LEU A 987 -26.10 5.39 5.80
N THR A 988 -24.80 5.64 5.60
CA THR A 988 -24.05 5.03 4.49
C THR A 988 -23.89 3.53 4.72
N ALA A 989 -23.61 2.79 3.65
CA ALA A 989 -23.34 1.35 3.72
C ALA A 989 -22.32 0.98 4.81
N GLU A 990 -21.18 1.69 4.86
CA GLU A 990 -20.13 1.47 5.84
C GLU A 990 -20.62 1.80 7.26
N GLN A 991 -21.35 2.90 7.47
CA GLN A 991 -21.93 3.23 8.78
C GLN A 991 -22.87 2.13 9.27
N ILE A 992 -23.72 1.57 8.39
CA ILE A 992 -24.66 0.50 8.75
C ILE A 992 -23.91 -0.74 9.24
N VAL A 993 -22.91 -1.19 8.46
CA VAL A 993 -22.19 -2.43 8.75
C VAL A 993 -21.22 -2.24 9.92
N ASP A 994 -20.37 -1.21 9.90
CA ASP A 994 -19.40 -0.99 10.97
C ASP A 994 -20.12 -0.71 12.30
N SER A 995 -21.24 0.03 12.32
CA SER A 995 -22.03 0.26 13.54
C SER A 995 -22.62 -1.03 14.09
N VAL A 996 -23.12 -1.95 13.26
CA VAL A 996 -23.77 -3.16 13.79
C VAL A 996 -22.76 -4.11 14.41
N PHE A 997 -21.60 -4.34 13.77
CA PHE A 997 -20.52 -5.12 14.38
C PHE A 997 -20.02 -4.46 15.67
N HIS A 998 -19.89 -3.13 15.67
CA HIS A 998 -19.46 -2.36 16.83
C HIS A 998 -20.45 -2.47 17.99
N ALA A 999 -21.74 -2.25 17.73
CA ALA A 999 -22.79 -2.20 18.75
C ALA A 999 -23.13 -3.57 19.34
N THR A 1000 -23.09 -4.64 18.53
CA THR A 1000 -23.29 -6.02 19.00
C THR A 1000 -22.06 -6.58 19.72
N GLY A 1001 -20.89 -6.00 19.47
CA GLY A 1001 -19.60 -6.51 19.91
C GLY A 1001 -19.22 -7.82 19.20
N THR A 1002 -19.71 -8.03 17.98
CA THR A 1002 -19.32 -9.17 17.13
C THR A 1002 -17.93 -8.89 16.54
N PRO A 1003 -16.96 -9.82 16.63
CA PRO A 1003 -15.64 -9.60 16.01
C PRO A 1003 -15.73 -9.38 14.49
N PHE A 1004 -15.09 -8.32 13.98
CA PHE A 1004 -14.95 -8.05 12.54
C PHE A 1004 -13.83 -8.92 11.95
N ASP A 1005 -14.05 -10.23 11.94
CA ASP A 1005 -13.06 -11.22 11.51
C ASP A 1005 -13.34 -11.67 10.07
N LEU A 1006 -12.63 -11.12 9.10
CA LEU A 1006 -12.77 -11.44 7.67
C LEU A 1006 -11.44 -11.98 7.09
N GLU A 1007 -11.48 -12.52 5.88
CA GLU A 1007 -10.25 -12.94 5.19
C GLU A 1007 -9.34 -11.75 4.85
N GLU A 1008 -8.06 -12.01 4.57
CA GLU A 1008 -7.16 -11.01 4.01
C GLU A 1008 -7.62 -10.60 2.60
N VAL A 1009 -7.56 -9.31 2.27
CA VAL A 1009 -7.88 -8.79 0.94
C VAL A 1009 -6.69 -9.04 0.00
N SER A 1010 -6.49 -10.32 -0.35
CA SER A 1010 -5.41 -10.83 -1.19
C SER A 1010 -5.77 -12.19 -1.80
N LEU A 1011 -5.49 -12.38 -3.10
CA LEU A 1011 -5.59 -13.71 -3.75
C LEU A 1011 -4.26 -14.46 -3.85
N ASP A 1012 -3.17 -13.84 -3.40
CA ASP A 1012 -1.79 -14.37 -3.46
C ASP A 1012 -1.17 -14.30 -2.06
N VAL A 1013 -1.86 -14.87 -1.07
CA VAL A 1013 -1.45 -14.85 0.36
C VAL A 1013 -0.10 -15.53 0.63
N ASP A 1014 0.36 -16.38 -0.29
CA ASP A 1014 1.66 -17.05 -0.30
C ASP A 1014 2.76 -16.25 -1.03
N SER A 1015 2.41 -15.13 -1.68
CA SER A 1015 3.33 -14.19 -2.32
C SER A 1015 4.23 -14.80 -3.40
N VAL A 1016 3.69 -15.71 -4.22
CA VAL A 1016 4.47 -16.37 -5.28
C VAL A 1016 4.41 -15.62 -6.61
N ARG A 1017 3.48 -14.67 -6.76
CA ARG A 1017 3.34 -13.88 -7.99
C ARG A 1017 4.28 -12.68 -8.02
N GLU A 1018 4.51 -12.18 -9.23
CA GLU A 1018 5.23 -10.93 -9.43
C GLU A 1018 4.47 -9.78 -8.77
N PHE A 1019 5.20 -8.90 -8.10
CA PHE A 1019 4.66 -7.74 -7.39
C PHE A 1019 3.86 -6.80 -8.31
N LYS A 1020 4.21 -6.71 -9.60
CA LYS A 1020 3.43 -5.94 -10.58
C LYS A 1020 2.06 -6.51 -10.88
N ASN A 1021 1.85 -7.79 -10.58
CA ASN A 1021 0.64 -8.52 -10.88
C ASN A 1021 -0.17 -8.86 -9.64
N ALA A 1022 0.33 -8.65 -8.42
CA ALA A 1022 -0.37 -8.99 -7.19
C ALA A 1022 0.06 -8.10 -6.02
N ILE A 1023 -0.91 -7.51 -5.34
CA ILE A 1023 -0.75 -6.74 -4.10
C ILE A 1023 -1.65 -7.33 -3.02
N THR A 1024 -1.39 -6.96 -1.77
CA THR A 1024 -2.30 -7.19 -0.64
C THR A 1024 -2.82 -5.84 -0.13
N LEU A 1025 -4.08 -5.78 0.27
CA LEU A 1025 -4.65 -4.66 1.04
C LEU A 1025 -4.79 -5.01 2.54
N GLY A 1026 -4.16 -6.10 2.97
CA GLY A 1026 -4.14 -6.54 4.37
C GLY A 1026 -5.45 -7.13 4.87
N LYS A 1027 -5.49 -7.44 6.17
CA LYS A 1027 -6.69 -7.96 6.85
C LYS A 1027 -7.61 -6.78 7.22
N PRO A 1028 -8.85 -6.74 6.72
CA PRO A 1028 -9.73 -5.60 6.93
C PRO A 1028 -10.27 -5.58 8.36
N ARG A 1029 -10.30 -4.38 8.96
CA ARG A 1029 -10.87 -4.11 10.30
C ARG A 1029 -12.09 -3.19 10.25
N ARG A 1030 -12.38 -2.65 9.07
CA ARG A 1030 -13.48 -1.73 8.74
C ARG A 1030 -13.93 -1.99 7.31
N CYS A 1031 -15.16 -1.62 7.00
CA CYS A 1031 -15.74 -1.81 5.67
C CYS A 1031 -14.99 -1.06 4.56
N TRP A 1032 -14.45 0.13 4.84
CA TRP A 1032 -13.71 0.91 3.84
C TRP A 1032 -12.44 0.19 3.33
N MET A 1033 -11.87 -0.74 4.10
CA MET A 1033 -10.69 -1.51 3.73
C MET A 1033 -10.98 -2.60 2.69
N LEU A 1034 -12.26 -2.92 2.46
CA LEU A 1034 -12.67 -3.91 1.48
C LEU A 1034 -12.42 -3.42 0.04
N ALA A 1035 -12.46 -4.36 -0.88
CA ALA A 1035 -12.20 -4.18 -2.31
C ALA A 1035 -13.14 -5.04 -3.14
N SER A 1036 -13.19 -4.80 -4.46
CA SER A 1036 -13.98 -5.64 -5.36
C SER A 1036 -13.50 -7.09 -5.38
N THR A 1037 -14.41 -8.02 -5.09
CA THR A 1037 -14.23 -9.47 -5.24
C THR A 1037 -14.63 -9.98 -6.63
N SER A 1038 -15.01 -9.12 -7.58
CA SER A 1038 -15.49 -9.52 -8.93
C SER A 1038 -14.53 -10.43 -9.68
N ASN A 1039 -13.27 -10.37 -9.29
CA ASN A 1039 -12.13 -11.10 -9.76
C ASN A 1039 -12.10 -12.59 -9.35
N GLU A 1040 -12.78 -13.00 -8.28
CA GLU A 1040 -12.89 -14.41 -7.84
C GLU A 1040 -13.74 -15.26 -8.78
N ARG A 1041 -14.59 -14.63 -9.60
CA ARG A 1041 -15.52 -15.33 -10.49
C ARG A 1041 -14.83 -16.34 -11.41
N ASP A 1042 -13.61 -16.01 -11.86
CA ASP A 1042 -12.87 -16.85 -12.79
C ASP A 1042 -12.04 -17.94 -12.07
N ARG A 1043 -12.00 -17.93 -10.72
CA ARG A 1043 -11.23 -18.86 -9.85
C ARG A 1043 -11.99 -19.18 -8.54
N PRO A 1044 -13.03 -20.05 -8.56
CA PRO A 1044 -13.88 -20.31 -7.39
C PRO A 1044 -13.16 -20.80 -6.11
N SER A 1045 -12.04 -21.50 -6.27
CA SER A 1045 -11.20 -21.98 -5.16
C SER A 1045 -10.55 -20.86 -4.36
N LEU A 1046 -10.35 -19.68 -4.96
CA LEU A 1046 -9.82 -18.48 -4.32
C LEU A 1046 -10.92 -17.58 -3.76
N SER A 1047 -12.13 -18.11 -3.55
CA SER A 1047 -13.22 -17.30 -3.04
C SER A 1047 -12.99 -16.81 -1.61
N LEU A 1048 -13.46 -15.59 -1.30
CA LEU A 1048 -13.42 -14.97 0.03
C LEU A 1048 -14.85 -14.87 0.58
N PRO A 1049 -15.42 -15.98 1.09
CA PRO A 1049 -16.84 -16.06 1.43
C PRO A 1049 -17.25 -15.14 2.57
N ARG A 1050 -16.39 -14.83 3.56
CA ARG A 1050 -16.76 -13.90 4.64
C ARG A 1050 -16.76 -12.45 4.15
N ILE A 1051 -15.75 -12.03 3.38
CA ILE A 1051 -15.77 -10.74 2.67
C ILE A 1051 -17.02 -10.63 1.78
N THR A 1052 -17.35 -11.68 1.02
CA THR A 1052 -18.52 -11.69 0.13
C THR A 1052 -19.83 -11.49 0.90
N ALA A 1053 -19.98 -12.10 2.07
CA ALA A 1053 -21.17 -11.93 2.92
C ALA A 1053 -21.35 -10.47 3.38
N VAL A 1054 -20.27 -9.78 3.73
CA VAL A 1054 -20.30 -8.37 4.15
C VAL A 1054 -20.48 -7.44 2.94
N ALA A 1055 -19.70 -7.65 1.88
CA ALA A 1055 -19.75 -6.85 0.66
C ALA A 1055 -21.14 -6.89 -0.02
N SER A 1056 -21.86 -8.01 0.09
CA SER A 1056 -23.23 -8.14 -0.44
C SER A 1056 -24.19 -7.17 0.28
N VAL A 1057 -24.07 -7.03 1.60
CA VAL A 1057 -24.87 -6.06 2.36
C VAL A 1057 -24.46 -4.64 1.99
N LEU A 1058 -23.16 -4.35 1.97
CA LEU A 1058 -22.66 -3.02 1.57
C LEU A 1058 -23.22 -2.61 0.20
N THR A 1059 -23.19 -3.51 -0.79
CA THR A 1059 -23.69 -3.26 -2.15
C THR A 1059 -25.18 -2.94 -2.17
N ALA A 1060 -25.99 -3.63 -1.37
CA ALA A 1060 -27.43 -3.35 -1.26
C ALA A 1060 -27.74 -1.94 -0.73
N TYR A 1061 -26.80 -1.35 0.02
CA TYR A 1061 -26.85 0.01 0.55
C TYR A 1061 -26.01 1.03 -0.25
N GLY A 1062 -25.72 0.72 -1.51
CA GLY A 1062 -25.12 1.68 -2.46
C GLY A 1062 -23.58 1.74 -2.43
N TRP A 1063 -22.90 0.80 -1.76
CA TRP A 1063 -21.45 0.66 -1.86
C TRP A 1063 -21.03 0.06 -3.21
N GLU A 1064 -19.93 0.55 -3.76
CA GLU A 1064 -19.30 -0.01 -4.95
C GLU A 1064 -17.87 -0.45 -4.65
N GLY A 1065 -17.56 -1.71 -4.93
CA GLY A 1065 -16.21 -2.25 -4.78
C GLY A 1065 -15.21 -1.78 -5.82
N ALA A 1066 -15.67 -1.17 -6.93
CA ALA A 1066 -14.83 -0.62 -8.00
C ALA A 1066 -15.35 0.77 -8.39
N ARG A 1067 -14.47 1.77 -8.44
CA ARG A 1067 -14.85 3.19 -8.62
C ARG A 1067 -14.10 3.79 -9.81
N GLN A 1068 -14.71 3.71 -10.99
CA GLN A 1068 -14.07 4.19 -12.22
C GLN A 1068 -14.19 5.71 -12.42
N ALA A 1069 -15.08 6.37 -11.69
CA ALA A 1069 -15.37 7.80 -11.81
C ALA A 1069 -15.62 8.42 -10.42
N PRO A 1070 -15.33 9.73 -10.26
CA PRO A 1070 -15.59 10.41 -9.00
C PRO A 1070 -17.08 10.47 -8.70
N ARG A 1071 -17.45 10.30 -7.43
CA ARG A 1071 -18.82 10.43 -6.94
C ARG A 1071 -18.82 11.22 -5.65
N SER A 1072 -19.70 12.22 -5.57
CA SER A 1072 -19.91 12.99 -4.35
C SER A 1072 -21.20 12.62 -3.60
N GLU A 1073 -22.11 11.92 -4.29
CA GLU A 1073 -23.42 11.48 -3.78
C GLU A 1073 -23.61 10.00 -4.18
N ARG A 1074 -24.05 9.16 -3.23
CA ARG A 1074 -24.41 7.76 -3.48
C ARG A 1074 -25.92 7.63 -3.58
N GLU A 1075 -26.38 6.63 -4.32
CA GLU A 1075 -27.78 6.25 -4.32
C GLU A 1075 -28.14 5.60 -2.98
N THR A 1076 -28.92 6.31 -2.17
CA THR A 1076 -29.41 5.83 -0.87
C THR A 1076 -30.91 5.61 -0.89
N GLU A 1077 -31.52 5.43 -2.06
CA GLU A 1077 -32.96 5.17 -2.13
C GLU A 1077 -33.33 3.82 -1.49
N PRO A 1078 -34.50 3.71 -0.84
CA PRO A 1078 -34.96 2.45 -0.27
C PRO A 1078 -35.31 1.47 -1.37
N ASN A 1079 -34.85 0.23 -1.22
CA ASN A 1079 -35.19 -0.87 -2.13
C ASN A 1079 -35.52 -2.15 -1.36
N ILE A 1080 -36.17 -3.10 -2.02
CA ILE A 1080 -36.61 -4.37 -1.40
C ILE A 1080 -35.46 -5.29 -0.97
N LEU A 1081 -34.26 -5.15 -1.55
CA LEU A 1081 -33.11 -5.98 -1.22
C LEU A 1081 -32.50 -5.58 0.12
N GLN A 1082 -32.48 -4.29 0.46
CA GLN A 1082 -31.93 -3.76 1.71
C GLN A 1082 -32.47 -4.48 2.96
N PRO A 1083 -33.78 -4.52 3.24
CA PRO A 1083 -34.31 -5.23 4.40
C PRO A 1083 -34.17 -6.75 4.26
N ALA A 1084 -34.29 -7.30 3.04
CA ALA A 1084 -34.20 -8.75 2.84
C ALA A 1084 -32.81 -9.31 3.18
N ILE A 1085 -31.75 -8.68 2.66
CA ILE A 1085 -30.37 -9.11 2.90
C ILE A 1085 -29.89 -8.76 4.31
N TYR A 1086 -30.34 -7.62 4.84
CA TYR A 1086 -29.96 -7.21 6.19
C TYR A 1086 -30.59 -8.11 7.26
N ALA A 1087 -31.85 -8.53 7.09
CA ALA A 1087 -32.55 -9.35 8.07
C ALA A 1087 -32.24 -10.85 7.98
N ASN A 1088 -31.92 -11.36 6.78
CA ASN A 1088 -31.81 -12.80 6.50
C ASN A 1088 -30.45 -13.22 5.90
N GLY A 1089 -29.54 -12.27 5.69
CA GLY A 1089 -28.23 -12.55 5.11
C GLY A 1089 -27.30 -13.31 6.06
N VAL A 1090 -26.21 -13.83 5.49
CA VAL A 1090 -25.16 -14.53 6.23
C VAL A 1090 -24.58 -13.64 7.34
N MET A 1091 -24.34 -12.36 7.03
CA MET A 1091 -23.86 -11.38 8.02
C MET A 1091 -24.82 -11.24 9.21
N SER A 1092 -26.13 -11.17 8.98
CA SER A 1092 -27.13 -11.05 10.05
C SER A 1092 -27.08 -12.23 11.01
N THR A 1093 -26.81 -13.44 10.50
CA THR A 1093 -26.70 -14.64 11.34
C THR A 1093 -25.54 -14.52 12.33
N TRP A 1094 -24.44 -13.86 11.95
CA TRP A 1094 -23.30 -13.63 12.83
C TRP A 1094 -23.58 -12.57 13.90
N LEU A 1095 -24.38 -11.57 13.55
CA LEU A 1095 -24.68 -10.41 14.39
C LEU A 1095 -25.79 -10.68 15.42
N THR A 1096 -26.65 -11.66 15.18
CA THR A 1096 -27.73 -12.01 16.11
C THR A 1096 -27.44 -13.26 16.90
N ARG A 1097 -26.55 -14.16 16.43
CA ARG A 1097 -26.20 -15.36 17.18
C ARG A 1097 -25.28 -15.02 18.35
N LEU A 1098 -25.74 -15.36 19.55
CA LEU A 1098 -24.96 -15.27 20.77
C LEU A 1098 -23.93 -16.41 20.82
N SER A 1099 -22.72 -16.15 20.29
CA SER A 1099 -21.52 -17.00 20.44
C SER A 1099 -20.70 -16.58 21.66
N ASP A 1100 -19.69 -17.37 22.05
CA ASP A 1100 -18.83 -17.06 23.21
C ASP A 1100 -18.03 -15.75 23.05
N ARG A 1101 -17.76 -15.33 21.81
CA ARG A 1101 -17.04 -14.09 21.50
C ARG A 1101 -17.97 -12.89 21.24
N HIS A 1102 -19.28 -13.08 21.34
CA HIS A 1102 -20.27 -12.08 20.98
C HIS A 1102 -20.54 -11.12 22.15
N GLY A 1103 -20.49 -9.81 21.92
CA GLY A 1103 -20.66 -8.80 22.98
C GLY A 1103 -22.01 -8.86 23.70
N MET A 1104 -23.10 -9.22 23.02
CA MET A 1104 -24.41 -9.46 23.67
C MET A 1104 -24.46 -10.72 24.54
N THR A 1105 -23.62 -11.73 24.25
CA THR A 1105 -23.46 -12.88 25.16
C THR A 1105 -22.81 -12.42 26.45
N LEU A 1106 -21.71 -11.66 26.35
CA LEU A 1106 -21.02 -11.13 27.53
C LEU A 1106 -21.95 -10.26 28.39
N LEU A 1107 -22.76 -9.40 27.75
CA LEU A 1107 -23.77 -8.59 28.44
C LEU A 1107 -24.82 -9.46 29.16
N ALA A 1108 -25.31 -10.52 28.51
CA ALA A 1108 -26.29 -11.42 29.11
C ALA A 1108 -25.72 -12.23 30.28
N LEU A 1109 -24.41 -12.47 30.34
CA LEU A 1109 -23.74 -13.19 31.43
C LEU A 1109 -23.55 -12.35 32.70
N GLU A 1110 -23.64 -11.02 32.62
CA GLU A 1110 -23.50 -10.13 33.77
C GLU A 1110 -24.67 -10.26 34.76
N ASP A 1111 -24.41 -10.11 36.06
CA ASP A 1111 -25.43 -10.11 37.11
C ASP A 1111 -26.15 -8.74 37.16
N GLN A 1112 -27.37 -8.70 36.62
CA GLN A 1112 -28.19 -7.49 36.51
C GLN A 1112 -29.69 -7.86 36.40
N PRO A 1113 -30.63 -6.95 36.68
CA PRO A 1113 -32.06 -7.16 36.39
C PRO A 1113 -32.35 -7.26 34.89
N VAL A 1114 -33.44 -7.96 34.52
CA VAL A 1114 -33.87 -8.10 33.11
C VAL A 1114 -34.19 -6.76 32.47
N GLU A 1115 -34.78 -5.82 33.23
CA GLU A 1115 -35.05 -4.46 32.79
C GLU A 1115 -33.76 -3.73 32.41
N GLN A 1116 -32.71 -3.89 33.23
CA GLN A 1116 -31.42 -3.26 32.97
C GLN A 1116 -30.74 -3.86 31.73
N LEU A 1117 -30.84 -5.18 31.52
CA LEU A 1117 -30.36 -5.82 30.29
C LEU A 1117 -31.04 -5.22 29.05
N ILE A 1118 -32.36 -5.01 29.10
CA ILE A 1118 -33.13 -4.43 27.99
C ILE A 1118 -32.71 -2.98 27.77
N ASP A 1119 -32.63 -2.16 28.82
CA ASP A 1119 -32.22 -0.76 28.73
C ASP A 1119 -30.84 -0.62 28.10
N ARG A 1120 -29.88 -1.43 28.55
CA ARG A 1120 -28.51 -1.45 28.02
C ARG A 1120 -28.44 -1.94 26.58
N THR A 1121 -29.30 -2.89 26.20
CA THR A 1121 -29.39 -3.35 24.81
C THR A 1121 -29.92 -2.23 23.90
N PHE A 1122 -30.97 -1.52 24.31
CA PHE A 1122 -31.49 -0.36 23.59
C PHE A 1122 -30.48 0.79 23.51
N LEU A 1123 -29.72 1.05 24.58
CA LEU A 1123 -28.67 2.06 24.58
C LEU A 1123 -27.51 1.70 23.62
N ARG A 1124 -27.04 0.45 23.64
CA ARG A 1124 -25.99 -0.02 22.72
C ARG A 1124 -26.42 0.07 21.25
N LEU A 1125 -27.64 -0.36 20.96
CA LEU A 1125 -28.12 -0.47 19.60
C LEU A 1125 -28.68 0.87 19.07
N LEU A 1126 -29.67 1.43 19.75
CA LEU A 1126 -30.41 2.61 19.28
C LEU A 1126 -29.97 3.91 19.97
N THR A 1127 -29.09 3.85 20.98
CA THR A 1127 -28.64 5.04 21.72
C THR A 1127 -29.80 5.81 22.36
N ARG A 1128 -30.84 5.09 22.80
CA ARG A 1128 -31.95 5.64 23.57
C ARG A 1128 -32.43 4.58 24.56
N LEU A 1129 -33.26 4.98 25.52
CA LEU A 1129 -33.97 4.03 26.36
C LEU A 1129 -35.19 3.45 25.61
N PRO A 1130 -35.64 2.23 25.96
CA PRO A 1130 -36.91 1.72 25.45
C PRO A 1130 -38.05 2.60 25.95
N THR A 1131 -39.08 2.75 25.12
CA THR A 1131 -40.38 3.25 25.58
C THR A 1131 -40.98 2.28 26.63
N PRO A 1132 -41.91 2.73 27.48
CA PRO A 1132 -42.55 1.83 28.45
C PRO A 1132 -43.21 0.60 27.83
N GLU A 1133 -43.76 0.73 26.61
CA GLU A 1133 -44.37 -0.38 25.87
C GLU A 1133 -43.32 -1.35 25.31
N GLU A 1134 -42.22 -0.84 24.75
CA GLU A 1134 -41.08 -1.67 24.32
C GLU A 1134 -40.48 -2.43 25.51
N GLN A 1135 -40.24 -1.74 26.63
CA GLN A 1135 -39.66 -2.35 27.84
C GLN A 1135 -40.57 -3.47 28.37
N ALA A 1136 -41.86 -3.20 28.56
CA ALA A 1136 -42.81 -4.19 29.02
C ALA A 1136 -42.88 -5.43 28.10
N ARG A 1137 -42.83 -5.22 26.78
CA ARG A 1137 -42.83 -6.31 25.79
C ARG A 1137 -41.60 -7.22 25.93
N TYR A 1138 -40.41 -6.64 26.04
CA TYR A 1138 -39.18 -7.43 26.11
C TYR A 1138 -38.92 -8.02 27.50
N VAL A 1139 -39.41 -7.38 28.57
CA VAL A 1139 -39.43 -8.00 29.91
C VAL A 1139 -40.30 -9.24 29.88
N ALA A 1140 -41.51 -9.17 29.31
CA ALA A 1140 -42.39 -10.32 29.18
C ALA A 1140 -41.76 -11.46 28.34
N LEU A 1141 -40.91 -11.13 27.36
CA LEU A 1141 -40.20 -12.11 26.54
C LEU A 1141 -39.05 -12.79 27.31
N LEU A 1142 -38.29 -12.03 28.11
CA LEU A 1142 -37.00 -12.51 28.67
C LEU A 1142 -37.04 -12.88 30.15
N ALA A 1143 -38.07 -12.49 30.91
CA ALA A 1143 -38.15 -12.72 32.36
C ALA A 1143 -38.22 -14.21 32.73
N ASP A 1144 -38.95 -15.00 31.93
CA ASP A 1144 -39.04 -16.45 32.13
C ASP A 1144 -37.65 -17.09 31.97
N GLY A 1145 -37.19 -17.81 33.00
CA GLY A 1145 -35.87 -18.45 33.01
C GLY A 1145 -34.66 -17.51 33.14
N TYR A 1146 -34.86 -16.20 33.37
CA TYR A 1146 -33.77 -15.22 33.46
C TYR A 1146 -32.77 -15.51 34.58
N ASP A 1147 -33.26 -15.81 35.79
CA ASP A 1147 -32.41 -16.05 36.97
C ASP A 1147 -31.55 -17.32 36.82
N SER A 1148 -31.99 -18.27 36.00
CA SER A 1148 -31.31 -19.54 35.72
C SER A 1148 -30.65 -19.57 34.34
N ARG A 1149 -30.57 -18.43 33.63
CA ARG A 1149 -30.15 -18.38 32.23
C ARG A 1149 -28.69 -18.78 32.04
N VAL A 1150 -27.82 -18.51 33.01
CA VAL A 1150 -26.39 -18.79 32.93
C VAL A 1150 -26.15 -20.23 33.36
N ILE A 1151 -25.55 -21.03 32.49
CA ILE A 1151 -25.11 -22.39 32.82
C ILE A 1151 -23.80 -22.27 33.61
N PRO A 1152 -23.69 -22.85 34.82
CA PRO A 1152 -22.43 -22.87 35.57
C PRO A 1152 -21.31 -23.52 34.76
N GLU A 1153 -20.10 -22.98 34.83
CA GLU A 1153 -18.96 -23.50 34.04
C GLU A 1153 -18.72 -25.01 34.22
N SER A 1154 -18.96 -25.53 35.43
CA SER A 1154 -18.90 -26.95 35.76
C SER A 1154 -19.92 -27.84 35.04
N GLU A 1155 -21.01 -27.26 34.54
CA GLU A 1155 -22.09 -27.97 33.84
C GLU A 1155 -22.08 -27.73 32.33
N ARG A 1156 -21.24 -26.80 31.84
CA ARG A 1156 -21.08 -26.54 30.42
C ARG A 1156 -20.43 -27.75 29.77
N ILE A 1157 -21.00 -28.21 28.66
CA ILE A 1157 -20.28 -29.13 27.78
C ILE A 1157 -19.19 -28.27 27.12
N PRO A 1158 -17.89 -28.47 27.44
CA PRO A 1158 -16.84 -27.75 26.75
C PRO A 1158 -16.95 -28.10 25.27
N PRO A 1159 -16.83 -27.13 24.35
CA PRO A 1159 -16.70 -27.47 22.94
C PRO A 1159 -15.55 -28.47 22.80
N GLU A 1160 -15.74 -29.50 21.97
CA GLU A 1160 -14.62 -30.38 21.64
C GLU A 1160 -13.49 -29.49 21.13
N PRO A 1161 -12.29 -29.55 21.74
CA PRO A 1161 -11.18 -28.75 21.26
C PRO A 1161 -10.99 -29.08 19.78
N PRO A 1162 -10.76 -28.06 18.93
CA PRO A 1162 -10.50 -28.32 17.53
C PRO A 1162 -9.38 -29.35 17.42
N LYS A 1163 -9.50 -30.27 16.47
CA LYS A 1163 -8.43 -31.22 16.21
C LYS A 1163 -7.14 -30.45 15.95
N HIS A 1164 -6.05 -30.90 16.56
CA HIS A 1164 -4.72 -30.37 16.32
C HIS A 1164 -4.27 -30.80 14.92
N GLU A 1165 -4.72 -30.05 13.92
CA GLU A 1165 -4.43 -30.25 12.50
C GLU A 1165 -4.10 -28.89 11.87
N PRO A 1166 -3.19 -28.84 10.88
CA PRO A 1166 -2.85 -27.60 10.21
C PRO A 1166 -4.07 -27.00 9.51
N VAL A 1167 -4.33 -25.70 9.74
CA VAL A 1167 -5.34 -24.97 8.99
C VAL A 1167 -4.98 -25.01 7.51
N ARG A 1168 -5.89 -25.54 6.69
CA ARG A 1168 -5.65 -25.62 5.24
C ARG A 1168 -5.96 -24.29 4.54
N TYR A 1169 -5.03 -23.87 3.70
CA TYR A 1169 -5.12 -22.64 2.92
C TYR A 1169 -5.22 -22.94 1.42
N VAL A 1170 -6.19 -22.29 0.77
CA VAL A 1170 -6.17 -22.15 -0.68
C VAL A 1170 -5.44 -20.85 -0.99
N SER A 1171 -4.46 -20.91 -1.87
CA SER A 1171 -3.53 -19.83 -2.20
C SER A 1171 -3.21 -19.89 -3.69
N TRP A 1172 -2.40 -18.95 -4.20
CA TRP A 1172 -2.11 -18.95 -5.62
C TRP A 1172 -1.37 -20.22 -6.06
N SER A 1173 -0.52 -20.81 -5.21
CA SER A 1173 0.24 -22.02 -5.56
C SER A 1173 -0.60 -23.29 -5.76
N ASN A 1174 -1.81 -23.39 -5.19
CA ASN A 1174 -2.59 -24.64 -5.15
C ASN A 1174 -4.04 -24.52 -5.64
N HIS A 1175 -4.46 -23.35 -6.11
CA HIS A 1175 -5.86 -23.09 -6.46
C HIS A 1175 -6.44 -23.95 -7.61
N VAL A 1176 -5.60 -24.62 -8.41
CA VAL A 1176 -6.04 -25.50 -9.50
C VAL A 1176 -6.14 -26.97 -9.05
N ASP A 1177 -5.68 -27.30 -7.85
CA ASP A 1177 -5.79 -28.65 -7.30
C ASP A 1177 -7.25 -29.01 -6.97
N GLY A 1178 -7.67 -30.23 -7.31
CA GLY A 1178 -9.06 -30.67 -7.14
C GLY A 1178 -9.60 -30.49 -5.72
N PRO A 1179 -8.90 -30.97 -4.68
CA PRO A 1179 -9.23 -30.76 -3.27
C PRO A 1179 -9.37 -29.29 -2.83
N ALA A 1180 -8.72 -28.33 -3.50
CA ALA A 1180 -8.84 -26.92 -3.16
C ALA A 1180 -10.28 -26.40 -3.34
N ASN A 1181 -11.01 -26.89 -4.35
CA ASN A 1181 -12.42 -26.56 -4.55
C ASN A 1181 -13.30 -27.09 -3.41
N THR A 1182 -13.03 -28.32 -2.93
CA THR A 1182 -13.76 -28.90 -1.80
C THR A 1182 -13.56 -28.05 -0.54
N LEU A 1183 -12.33 -27.66 -0.25
CA LEU A 1183 -12.01 -26.79 0.89
C LEU A 1183 -12.68 -25.41 0.77
N ALA A 1184 -12.73 -24.82 -0.43
CA ALA A 1184 -13.42 -23.55 -0.65
C ALA A 1184 -14.93 -23.66 -0.35
N LEU A 1185 -15.59 -24.74 -0.77
CA LEU A 1185 -16.99 -25.02 -0.43
C LEU A 1185 -17.20 -25.23 1.08
N GLU A 1186 -16.26 -25.88 1.76
CA GLU A 1186 -16.29 -26.04 3.22
C GLU A 1186 -16.15 -24.69 3.94
N LYS A 1187 -15.26 -23.82 3.47
CA LYS A 1187 -15.10 -22.45 3.98
C LYS A 1187 -16.35 -21.60 3.75
N GLU A 1188 -16.96 -21.71 2.57
CA GLU A 1188 -18.23 -21.05 2.29
C GLU A 1188 -19.35 -21.54 3.22
N ALA A 1189 -19.45 -22.85 3.42
CA ALA A 1189 -20.41 -23.43 4.36
C ALA A 1189 -20.14 -22.99 5.81
N ALA A 1190 -18.87 -22.87 6.21
CA ALA A 1190 -18.47 -22.36 7.53
C ALA A 1190 -18.82 -20.87 7.69
N ALA A 1191 -18.57 -20.04 6.68
CA ALA A 1191 -18.99 -18.64 6.66
C ALA A 1191 -20.51 -18.52 6.79
N ARG A 1192 -21.28 -19.30 6.04
CA ARG A 1192 -22.76 -19.33 6.16
C ARG A 1192 -23.23 -19.77 7.53
N ARG A 1193 -22.56 -20.73 8.17
CA ARG A 1193 -22.89 -21.18 9.53
C ARG A 1193 -22.58 -20.11 10.56
N GLY A 1194 -21.44 -19.42 10.47
CA GLY A 1194 -20.95 -18.52 11.53
C GLY A 1194 -20.43 -19.27 12.76
N ASP A 1195 -20.08 -18.52 13.81
CA ASP A 1195 -19.63 -19.08 15.08
C ASP A 1195 -20.70 -19.99 15.71
N PRO A 1196 -20.33 -21.05 16.45
CA PRO A 1196 -21.30 -21.85 17.19
C PRO A 1196 -21.98 -21.00 18.28
N PRO A 1197 -23.26 -21.30 18.61
CA PRO A 1197 -23.92 -20.65 19.74
C PRO A 1197 -23.21 -21.00 21.05
N THR A 1198 -23.23 -20.06 22.00
CA THR A 1198 -22.62 -20.25 23.32
C THR A 1198 -23.25 -21.40 24.08
N SER A 1199 -22.43 -22.17 24.79
CA SER A 1199 -22.90 -23.16 25.78
C SER A 1199 -23.08 -22.57 27.18
N ALA A 1200 -22.78 -21.28 27.37
CA ALA A 1200 -22.87 -20.60 28.67
C ALA A 1200 -24.29 -20.13 29.02
N LEU A 1201 -25.23 -20.18 28.07
CA LEU A 1201 -26.62 -19.75 28.25
C LEU A 1201 -27.59 -20.91 27.98
N GLN A 1202 -28.66 -21.00 28.76
CA GLN A 1202 -29.77 -21.92 28.51
C GLN A 1202 -30.33 -21.71 27.10
N ASN A 1203 -30.47 -22.79 26.33
CA ASN A 1203 -30.75 -22.70 24.90
C ASN A 1203 -32.06 -21.93 24.60
N ASP A 1204 -33.14 -22.24 25.31
CA ASP A 1204 -34.44 -21.60 25.06
C ASP A 1204 -34.42 -20.11 25.43
N TRP A 1205 -33.71 -19.75 26.51
CA TRP A 1205 -33.55 -18.35 26.90
C TRP A 1205 -32.66 -17.58 25.90
N ARG A 1206 -31.53 -18.19 25.48
CA ARG A 1206 -30.62 -17.64 24.46
C ARG A 1206 -31.39 -17.33 23.18
N LEU A 1207 -32.21 -18.26 22.67
CA LEU A 1207 -32.99 -18.04 21.44
C LEU A 1207 -33.93 -16.84 21.55
N ARG A 1208 -34.61 -16.65 22.69
CA ARG A 1208 -35.44 -15.45 22.93
C ARG A 1208 -34.63 -14.15 22.96
N MET A 1209 -33.42 -14.19 23.52
CA MET A 1209 -32.48 -13.05 23.49
C MET A 1209 -32.00 -12.76 22.06
N GLU A 1210 -31.73 -13.78 21.25
CA GLU A 1210 -31.39 -13.62 19.83
C GLU A 1210 -32.55 -13.00 19.03
N ASP A 1211 -33.79 -13.42 19.29
CA ASP A 1211 -35.00 -12.82 18.70
C ASP A 1211 -35.14 -11.34 19.08
N PHE A 1212 -34.87 -10.99 20.36
CA PHE A 1212 -34.86 -9.61 20.81
C PHE A 1212 -33.81 -8.77 20.07
N VAL A 1213 -32.56 -9.23 20.02
CA VAL A 1213 -31.48 -8.55 19.30
C VAL A 1213 -31.83 -8.38 17.82
N TRP A 1214 -32.33 -9.44 17.17
CA TRP A 1214 -32.76 -9.40 15.77
C TRP A 1214 -33.87 -8.35 15.55
N ALA A 1215 -34.86 -8.29 16.44
CA ALA A 1215 -35.96 -7.33 16.33
C ALA A 1215 -35.50 -5.87 16.43
N VAL A 1216 -34.58 -5.57 17.37
CA VAL A 1216 -34.05 -4.21 17.55
C VAL A 1216 -33.14 -3.81 16.39
N LEU A 1217 -32.29 -4.72 15.91
CA LEU A 1217 -31.42 -4.45 14.75
C LEU A 1217 -32.21 -4.15 13.47
N ASN A 1218 -33.39 -4.77 13.31
CA ASN A 1218 -34.27 -4.56 12.16
C ASN A 1218 -35.29 -3.43 12.36
N ALA A 1219 -35.15 -2.63 13.44
CA ALA A 1219 -35.99 -1.46 13.64
C ALA A 1219 -35.73 -0.41 12.52
N PRO A 1220 -36.77 0.24 11.96
CA PRO A 1220 -36.58 1.27 10.93
C PRO A 1220 -35.68 2.42 11.37
N GLU A 1221 -35.66 2.74 12.66
CA GLU A 1221 -34.80 3.76 13.28
C GLU A 1221 -33.30 3.48 13.09
N TRP A 1222 -32.90 2.21 12.95
CA TRP A 1222 -31.49 1.82 12.84
C TRP A 1222 -30.78 2.47 11.64
N ILE A 1223 -31.46 2.56 10.50
CA ILE A 1223 -30.87 2.99 9.23
C ILE A 1223 -30.82 4.52 9.06
N TYR A 1224 -31.24 5.28 10.06
CA TYR A 1224 -31.23 6.75 10.03
C TYR A 1224 -30.28 7.34 11.07
N THR A 1225 -29.69 8.48 10.69
CA THR A 1225 -29.16 9.44 11.65
C THR A 1225 -30.35 10.23 12.19
N PRO A 1226 -30.56 10.26 13.52
CA PRO A 1226 -31.74 10.90 14.12
C PRO A 1226 -31.64 12.42 14.05
#